data_AF-A0A0P9J5M2-F1
#
_entry.id   AF-A0A0P9J5M2-F1
#
_cell.length_a   1.000
_cell.length_b   1.000
_cell.length_c   1.000
_cell.angle_alpha   90.00
_cell.angle_beta   90.00
_cell.angle_gamma   90.00
#
_symmetry.space_group_name_H-M   'P 1'
#
loop_
_entity.id
_entity.type
_entity.pdbx_description
1 polymer ?
#
loop_
_entity_poly.entity_id
_entity_poly.type
_entity_poly.pdbx_seq_one_letter_code
_entity_poly.pdbx_strand_id
1 'polypeptide(L)'
;MVESSFILHQHTPALQSVDPRGLSVASILLCRSSIDHEPEMRISQASLDVAGRLVSRWDPRLWADRAPANLSVIHSLSGQVLASDSVDAGWRVSLAGEAGQVLEAWDARGVARRTGYDALLRSTEVFEDVHCVERLLYGGPDSTAYNQCGQLIRHDDPAGTLLDEAFGLSGSVIRQTRRFLHSANEPDWPESLTGRDALLEPGDGATTCWQYSPLNESTQQTDGQGNVRFLGYTVAGQLKDSRLQLNGQAEQVLVSAIQYDAQGRVVSETAGNSVISTARYDTEDGRLKELNVTRSNGQVLQDLRYGYDPVGNVIRVEDRAQPTVFKGNQRIDSVSTYHYDTLYQLIEATGRESAVVNYGPVFPGFQSPADPTRLANYTRTYRYDAGGNLQQLTHTGAQSHSRTLVTARYSNRSLPVINDHIPDEAEIAAAFDANGNLLALQAGQDLSWDRRNQLQQVRPVVRDNAADDSERYIYDASGQRLRKVRTTQAKAVTHIADVRYLPGLEVRTDSATGETLHVVVAQAGRNNLRVLHWASGKPDALENDQTRYTLNDHLGSGTLELDGQAQRVSQERYYPFGGTSWWAGRNAIEASYKTVRYSGKERDATGLYYYGLRYYAPWLQRWINPDPAGAVDGLNMYRMVRNNPVSMTDVEGLAPLFGFEKEVDDARLEAIRALEKTKALLDVEANEDVPIVIKRFFGVDSVEFKARWKDDIDKVLRVARETSMRNVDILDSDKPEDTVTALLDMERYKGFSHYLAATERVTRQSASPKELNREMTQLRKNYRDQRDEKFLRINRKTWGEAKKATGKSFIAQVLIHEFSHAALNTMDYVYGKAKEGQDPTPLLDLAAGKVDKNSATLGKHYRNDTNKTFAELAYGNADSFASAVMYVKRSASKKASEFALYKQFF
;
A
#
# COMPACT_ATOMS: atom_id res chain seq x y z
N MET A 1 10.18 18.99 25.94
CA MET A 1 10.12 18.02 24.82
C MET A 1 10.33 18.68 23.47
N VAL A 2 9.52 19.68 23.07
CA VAL A 2 9.75 20.41 21.80
C VAL A 2 11.09 21.17 21.81
N GLU A 3 11.37 21.95 22.86
CA GLU A 3 12.64 22.69 23.00
C GLU A 3 13.86 21.77 23.04
N SER A 4 13.77 20.64 23.76
CA SER A 4 14.84 19.64 23.82
C SER A 4 15.09 18.98 22.46
N SER A 5 14.04 18.72 21.66
CA SER A 5 14.18 18.24 20.29
C SER A 5 14.89 19.27 19.41
N PHE A 6 14.49 20.54 19.48
CA PHE A 6 15.13 21.61 18.72
C PHE A 6 16.66 21.68 18.98
N ILE A 7 17.07 21.63 20.25
CA ILE A 7 18.50 21.64 20.62
C ILE A 7 19.20 20.38 20.11
N LEU A 8 18.56 19.20 20.22
CA LEU A 8 19.12 17.93 19.74
C LEU A 8 19.37 17.94 18.22
N HIS A 9 18.59 18.67 17.43
CA HIS A 9 18.75 18.75 15.96
C HIS A 9 19.67 19.88 15.48
N GLN A 10 20.29 20.65 16.39
CA GLN A 10 21.26 21.66 15.98
C GLN A 10 22.45 21.02 15.26
N HIS A 11 22.79 21.53 14.08
CA HIS A 11 23.91 21.04 13.25
C HIS A 11 23.81 19.58 12.80
N THR A 12 22.60 19.06 12.57
CA THR A 12 22.41 17.74 11.97
C THR A 12 21.70 17.77 10.61
N PRO A 13 22.22 18.51 9.59
CA PRO A 13 21.66 18.46 8.25
C PRO A 13 21.87 17.09 7.60
N ALA A 14 21.02 16.76 6.63
CA ALA A 14 21.29 15.71 5.66
C ALA A 14 22.13 16.30 4.51
N LEU A 15 23.23 15.65 4.16
CA LEU A 15 24.13 16.09 3.11
C LEU A 15 24.22 15.03 2.00
N GLN A 16 24.44 15.47 0.77
CA GLN A 16 24.71 14.60 -0.37
C GLN A 16 26.06 14.96 -0.98
N SER A 17 26.86 13.94 -1.28
CA SER A 17 28.09 14.08 -2.06
C SER A 17 27.79 13.69 -3.50
N VAL A 18 28.16 14.56 -4.44
CA VAL A 18 28.02 14.32 -5.87
C VAL A 18 29.39 14.19 -6.54
N ASP A 19 29.47 13.40 -7.60
CA ASP A 19 30.65 13.31 -8.45
C ASP A 19 30.68 14.43 -9.52
N PRO A 20 31.73 14.54 -10.35
CA PRO A 20 31.79 15.54 -11.41
C PRO A 20 30.70 15.44 -12.50
N ARG A 21 29.94 14.33 -12.54
CA ARG A 21 28.78 14.16 -13.43
C ARG A 21 27.49 14.69 -12.80
N GLY A 22 27.53 15.14 -11.55
CA GLY A 22 26.35 15.56 -10.78
C GLY A 22 25.57 14.38 -10.20
N LEU A 23 26.12 13.17 -10.23
CA LEU A 23 25.45 11.97 -9.73
C LEU A 23 25.76 11.79 -8.23
N SER A 24 24.73 11.48 -7.44
CA SER A 24 24.89 11.25 -6.00
C SER A 24 25.67 9.96 -5.74
N VAL A 25 26.82 10.09 -5.09
CA VAL A 25 27.72 8.98 -4.75
C VAL A 25 27.73 8.67 -3.26
N ALA A 26 27.28 9.60 -2.41
CA ALA A 26 27.12 9.33 -0.99
C ALA A 26 26.02 10.18 -0.36
N SER A 27 25.36 9.61 0.64
CA SER A 27 24.46 10.32 1.55
C SER A 27 25.09 10.33 2.93
N ILE A 28 25.19 11.51 3.55
CA ILE A 28 25.79 11.70 4.87
C ILE A 28 24.72 12.24 5.79
N LEU A 29 24.37 11.47 6.83
CA LEU A 29 23.46 11.89 7.89
C LEU A 29 24.24 12.07 9.19
N LEU A 30 23.82 13.00 10.04
CA LEU A 30 24.47 13.30 11.31
C LEU A 30 23.57 12.81 12.45
N CYS A 31 24.03 11.80 13.17
CA CYS A 31 23.29 11.05 14.19
C CYS A 31 23.72 11.47 15.60
N ARG A 32 22.76 11.88 16.42
CA ARG A 32 22.96 12.23 17.82
C ARG A 32 21.74 11.81 18.64
N SER A 33 21.99 11.21 19.79
CA SER A 33 20.95 10.71 20.72
C SER A 33 20.85 11.49 22.03
N SER A 34 21.85 12.31 22.35
CA SER A 34 21.85 13.23 23.50
C SER A 34 22.50 14.55 23.10
N ILE A 35 22.05 15.66 23.69
CA ILE A 35 22.61 17.00 23.48
C ILE A 35 24.09 17.11 23.91
N ASP A 36 24.53 16.22 24.81
CA ASP A 36 25.90 16.18 25.33
C ASP A 36 26.89 15.46 24.40
N HIS A 37 26.40 14.83 23.32
CA HIS A 37 27.23 14.10 22.37
C HIS A 37 27.48 14.92 21.10
N GLU A 38 28.68 14.77 20.53
CA GLU A 38 28.95 15.26 19.17
C GLU A 38 28.18 14.41 18.13
N PRO A 39 27.64 15.02 17.05
CA PRO A 39 26.97 14.27 16.00
C PRO A 39 27.92 13.29 15.28
N GLU A 40 27.51 12.03 15.19
CA GLU A 40 28.24 10.98 14.48
C GLU A 40 27.83 10.94 13.00
N MET A 41 28.79 10.88 12.08
CA MET A 41 28.51 10.75 10.65
C MET A 41 28.06 9.33 10.28
N ARG A 42 26.93 9.22 9.59
CA ARG A 42 26.40 8.02 8.96
C ARG A 42 26.52 8.15 7.45
N ILE A 43 27.51 7.50 6.85
CA ILE A 43 27.84 7.66 5.43
C ILE A 43 27.36 6.43 4.65
N SER A 44 26.27 6.57 3.92
CA SER A 44 25.86 5.58 2.92
C SER A 44 26.56 5.88 1.60
N GLN A 45 27.19 4.88 0.99
CA GLN A 45 27.97 5.03 -0.24
C GLN A 45 27.27 4.35 -1.42
N ALA A 46 27.44 4.92 -2.61
CA ALA A 46 27.01 4.36 -3.88
C ALA A 46 28.18 4.34 -4.88
N SER A 47 28.19 3.32 -5.73
CA SER A 47 29.06 3.24 -6.91
C SER A 47 28.21 3.23 -8.16
N LEU A 48 28.62 3.98 -9.17
CA LEU A 48 27.94 4.07 -10.46
C LEU A 48 28.90 3.66 -11.59
N ASP A 49 28.37 2.99 -12.61
CA ASP A 49 29.13 2.64 -13.80
C ASP A 49 29.42 3.87 -14.69
N VAL A 50 30.12 3.64 -15.80
CA VAL A 50 30.46 4.69 -16.77
C VAL A 50 29.24 5.37 -17.39
N ALA A 51 28.11 4.67 -17.48
CA ALA A 51 26.84 5.19 -17.98
C ALA A 51 26.02 5.91 -16.90
N GLY A 52 26.52 5.98 -15.66
CA GLY A 52 25.85 6.66 -14.55
C GLY A 52 24.75 5.83 -13.90
N ARG A 53 24.74 4.51 -14.09
CA ARG A 53 23.78 3.59 -13.47
C ARG A 53 24.33 3.06 -12.16
N LEU A 54 23.45 2.88 -11.18
CA LEU A 54 23.80 2.47 -9.83
C LEU A 54 24.17 0.98 -9.79
N VAL A 55 25.43 0.65 -9.54
CA VAL A 55 25.92 -0.75 -9.56
C VAL A 55 26.15 -1.33 -8.18
N SER A 56 26.41 -0.51 -7.16
CA SER A 56 26.61 -0.99 -5.80
C SER A 56 26.21 0.05 -4.77
N ARG A 57 25.71 -0.40 -3.62
CA ARG A 57 25.30 0.47 -2.50
C ARG A 57 25.75 -0.11 -1.17
N TRP A 58 26.22 0.74 -0.28
CA TRP A 58 26.59 0.42 1.09
C TRP A 58 25.82 1.30 2.08
N ASP A 59 25.36 0.69 3.17
CA ASP A 59 24.89 1.39 4.34
C ASP A 59 26.09 1.89 5.19
N PRO A 60 25.86 2.75 6.19
CA PRO A 60 26.93 3.31 6.99
C PRO A 60 27.81 2.29 7.73
N ARG A 61 27.25 1.14 8.12
CA ARG A 61 27.96 0.11 8.85
C ARG A 61 28.86 -0.69 7.91
N LEU A 62 28.29 -1.22 6.83
CA LEU A 62 29.03 -2.03 5.87
C LEU A 62 30.10 -1.22 5.14
N TRP A 63 29.86 0.07 4.89
CA TRP A 63 30.87 0.97 4.35
C TRP A 63 32.04 1.17 5.31
N ALA A 64 31.75 1.44 6.59
CA ALA A 64 32.79 1.65 7.61
C ALA A 64 33.66 0.39 7.80
N ASP A 65 33.05 -0.79 7.74
CA ASP A 65 33.73 -2.08 7.89
C ASP A 65 34.44 -2.57 6.61
N ARG A 66 34.33 -1.82 5.50
CA ARG A 66 34.81 -2.23 4.16
C ARG A 66 34.27 -3.60 3.75
N ALA A 67 33.01 -3.87 4.09
CA ALA A 67 32.29 -5.09 3.79
C ALA A 67 31.79 -5.11 2.32
N PRO A 68 31.30 -6.26 1.83
CA PRO A 68 30.55 -6.31 0.57
C PRO A 68 29.38 -5.32 0.54
N ALA A 69 29.01 -4.86 -0.66
CA ALA A 69 27.89 -3.95 -0.84
C ALA A 69 26.59 -4.59 -0.36
N ASN A 70 25.72 -3.82 0.30
CA ASN A 70 24.37 -4.27 0.67
C ASN A 70 23.59 -4.78 -0.55
N LEU A 71 23.75 -4.08 -1.67
CA LEU A 71 23.12 -4.41 -2.94
C LEU A 71 24.09 -4.12 -4.08
N SER A 72 24.32 -5.11 -4.93
CA SER A 72 25.02 -4.98 -6.21
C SER A 72 24.06 -5.27 -7.35
N VAL A 73 24.18 -4.57 -8.48
CA VAL A 73 23.27 -4.68 -9.62
C VAL A 73 24.06 -4.73 -10.91
N ILE A 74 23.66 -5.64 -11.80
CA ILE A 74 24.17 -5.74 -13.16
C ILE A 74 23.05 -5.34 -14.12
N HIS A 75 23.34 -4.36 -14.97
CA HIS A 75 22.40 -3.87 -15.97
C HIS A 75 22.75 -4.39 -17.36
N SER A 76 21.74 -4.51 -18.23
CA SER A 76 21.91 -4.57 -19.67
C SER A 76 22.51 -3.26 -20.19
N LEU A 77 22.90 -3.19 -21.46
CA LEU A 77 23.29 -1.90 -22.08
C LEU A 77 22.17 -0.85 -22.07
N SER A 78 20.93 -1.31 -21.97
CA SER A 78 19.75 -0.47 -21.91
C SER A 78 19.38 0.06 -20.54
N GLY A 79 19.99 -0.48 -19.49
CA GLY A 79 19.69 -0.11 -18.11
C GLY A 79 18.71 -1.05 -17.41
N GLN A 80 18.12 -2.02 -18.11
CA GLN A 80 17.33 -3.07 -17.46
C GLN A 80 18.20 -3.87 -16.49
N VAL A 81 17.69 -4.12 -15.28
CA VAL A 81 18.36 -4.97 -14.29
C VAL A 81 18.33 -6.42 -14.76
N LEU A 82 19.51 -7.00 -14.96
CA LEU A 82 19.68 -8.41 -15.34
C LEU A 82 19.93 -9.29 -14.11
N ALA A 83 20.70 -8.77 -13.17
CA ALA A 83 20.99 -9.46 -11.92
C ALA A 83 21.12 -8.47 -10.77
N SER A 84 20.74 -8.92 -9.58
CA SER A 84 20.99 -8.21 -8.33
C SER A 84 21.56 -9.19 -7.32
N ASP A 85 22.49 -8.75 -6.47
CA ASP A 85 23.01 -9.52 -5.35
C ASP A 85 22.89 -8.71 -4.07
N SER A 86 22.10 -9.21 -3.12
CA SER A 86 21.82 -8.56 -1.84
C SER A 86 22.39 -9.41 -0.71
N VAL A 87 23.14 -8.77 0.20
CA VAL A 87 23.62 -9.45 1.43
C VAL A 87 22.46 -9.87 2.34
N ASP A 88 21.31 -9.20 2.22
CA ASP A 88 20.12 -9.51 3.00
C ASP A 88 19.26 -10.55 2.27
N ALA A 89 19.01 -10.38 0.97
CA ALA A 89 18.00 -11.11 0.21
C ALA A 89 18.53 -12.09 -0.85
N GLY A 90 19.85 -12.31 -0.90
CA GLY A 90 20.51 -13.17 -1.87
C GLY A 90 20.55 -12.57 -3.28
N TRP A 91 21.11 -13.35 -4.20
CA TRP A 91 21.14 -13.01 -5.62
C TRP A 91 19.83 -13.36 -6.34
N ARG A 92 19.53 -12.59 -7.38
CA ARG A 92 18.43 -12.80 -8.32
C ARG A 92 18.90 -12.50 -9.73
N VAL A 93 18.44 -13.27 -10.70
CA VAL A 93 18.73 -13.08 -12.13
C VAL A 93 17.41 -13.14 -12.89
N SER A 94 17.23 -12.28 -13.88
CA SER A 94 16.06 -12.35 -14.76
C SER A 94 16.47 -12.27 -16.23
N LEU A 95 15.86 -13.13 -17.04
CA LEU A 95 15.92 -13.08 -18.48
C LEU A 95 14.63 -12.45 -19.01
N ALA A 96 14.76 -11.23 -19.52
CA ALA A 96 13.66 -10.54 -20.19
C ALA A 96 13.58 -10.94 -21.67
N GLY A 97 12.35 -10.96 -22.18
CA GLY A 97 12.04 -11.16 -23.58
C GLY A 97 12.05 -9.88 -24.39
N GLU A 98 11.61 -10.03 -25.63
CA GLU A 98 11.59 -9.00 -26.66
C GLU A 98 10.67 -7.78 -26.40
N ALA A 99 9.92 -7.76 -25.32
CA ALA A 99 9.12 -6.61 -24.92
C ALA A 99 9.36 -6.21 -23.46
N GLY A 100 10.43 -6.73 -22.85
CA GLY A 100 10.72 -6.55 -21.43
C GLY A 100 9.90 -7.48 -20.53
N GLN A 101 9.06 -8.36 -21.08
CA GLN A 101 8.34 -9.36 -20.31
C GLN A 101 9.32 -10.38 -19.72
N VAL A 102 9.16 -10.74 -18.45
CA VAL A 102 10.03 -11.73 -17.80
C VAL A 102 9.74 -13.10 -18.38
N LEU A 103 10.73 -13.70 -19.05
CA LEU A 103 10.63 -15.06 -19.58
C LEU A 103 11.01 -16.06 -18.50
N GLU A 104 12.18 -15.85 -17.90
CA GLU A 104 12.72 -16.69 -16.83
C GLU A 104 13.35 -15.83 -15.73
N ALA A 105 13.30 -16.32 -14.50
CA ALA A 105 13.95 -15.72 -13.34
C ALA A 105 14.50 -16.79 -12.40
N TRP A 106 15.62 -16.49 -11.75
CA TRP A 106 16.28 -17.37 -10.78
C TRP A 106 16.60 -16.60 -9.50
N ASP A 107 16.64 -17.31 -8.38
CA ASP A 107 17.03 -16.77 -7.10
C ASP A 107 18.07 -17.61 -6.36
N ALA A 108 18.58 -17.08 -5.25
CA ALA A 108 19.65 -17.69 -4.47
C ALA A 108 19.28 -19.01 -3.79
N ARG A 109 17.99 -19.34 -3.70
CA ARG A 109 17.53 -20.66 -3.26
C ARG A 109 17.51 -21.69 -4.39
N GLY A 110 17.84 -21.27 -5.62
CA GLY A 110 17.85 -22.13 -6.80
C GLY A 110 16.46 -22.32 -7.43
N VAL A 111 15.47 -21.50 -7.06
CA VAL A 111 14.14 -21.55 -7.67
C VAL A 111 14.23 -20.94 -9.07
N ALA A 112 13.74 -21.66 -10.08
CA ALA A 112 13.61 -21.15 -11.44
C ALA A 112 12.14 -20.86 -11.75
N ARG A 113 11.79 -19.62 -12.08
CA ARG A 113 10.43 -19.24 -12.50
C ARG A 113 10.40 -19.01 -13.99
N ARG A 114 9.44 -19.59 -14.71
CA ARG A 114 9.21 -19.37 -16.15
C ARG A 114 7.78 -18.92 -16.41
N THR A 115 7.61 -17.90 -17.27
CA THR A 115 6.29 -17.40 -17.65
C THR A 115 6.01 -17.65 -19.13
N GLY A 116 4.90 -18.30 -19.43
CA GLY A 116 4.36 -18.45 -20.79
C GLY A 116 3.50 -17.25 -21.18
N TYR A 117 3.48 -16.93 -22.47
CA TYR A 117 2.70 -15.81 -23.01
C TYR A 117 1.98 -16.20 -24.30
N ASP A 118 0.83 -15.58 -24.55
CA ASP A 118 0.14 -15.67 -25.83
C ASP A 118 0.73 -14.71 -26.88
N ALA A 119 0.16 -14.72 -28.09
CA ALA A 119 0.58 -13.85 -29.19
C ALA A 119 0.39 -12.34 -28.92
N LEU A 120 -0.41 -11.98 -27.90
CA LEU A 120 -0.62 -10.61 -27.44
C LEU A 120 0.26 -10.25 -26.22
N LEU A 121 1.20 -11.13 -25.86
CA LEU A 121 2.10 -11.00 -24.71
C LEU A 121 1.36 -10.92 -23.37
N ARG A 122 0.19 -11.56 -23.28
CA ARG A 122 -0.51 -11.77 -22.00
C ARG A 122 -0.03 -13.08 -21.39
N SER A 123 0.22 -13.09 -20.08
CA SER A 123 0.68 -14.30 -19.40
C SER A 123 -0.39 -15.38 -19.44
N THR A 124 -0.02 -16.61 -19.78
CA THR A 124 -0.93 -17.77 -19.90
C THR A 124 -0.66 -18.81 -18.82
N GLU A 125 0.58 -18.92 -18.36
CA GLU A 125 0.99 -19.90 -17.36
C GLU A 125 2.28 -19.44 -16.67
N VAL A 126 2.43 -19.84 -15.41
CA VAL A 126 3.66 -19.62 -14.62
C VAL A 126 4.11 -20.96 -14.07
N PHE A 127 5.37 -21.31 -14.34
CA PHE A 127 6.04 -22.46 -13.77
C PHE A 127 7.03 -22.02 -12.71
N GLU A 128 7.09 -22.79 -11.63
CA GLU A 128 8.15 -22.72 -10.63
C GLU A 128 8.83 -24.09 -10.59
N ASP A 129 10.08 -24.11 -11.05
CA ASP A 129 10.83 -25.25 -11.51
C ASP A 129 10.08 -26.03 -12.60
N VAL A 130 9.51 -27.18 -12.23
CA VAL A 130 8.71 -28.03 -13.13
C VAL A 130 7.20 -27.95 -12.86
N HIS A 131 6.77 -27.30 -11.78
CA HIS A 131 5.36 -27.24 -11.37
C HIS A 131 4.67 -26.03 -11.98
N CYS A 132 3.52 -26.24 -12.60
CA CYS A 132 2.68 -25.16 -13.12
C CYS A 132 1.84 -24.57 -11.98
N VAL A 133 2.30 -23.47 -11.40
CA VAL A 133 1.68 -22.85 -10.23
C VAL A 133 0.58 -21.84 -10.58
N GLU A 134 0.56 -21.35 -11.82
CA GLU A 134 -0.53 -20.53 -12.33
C GLU A 134 -0.93 -20.88 -13.76
N ARG A 135 -2.23 -20.76 -14.07
CA ARG A 135 -2.77 -20.75 -15.43
C ARG A 135 -3.82 -19.66 -15.59
N LEU A 136 -3.76 -18.96 -16.71
CA LEU A 136 -4.58 -17.79 -17.01
C LEU A 136 -5.35 -18.02 -18.31
N LEU A 137 -6.63 -17.67 -18.30
CA LEU A 137 -7.53 -17.76 -19.46
C LEU A 137 -8.24 -16.43 -19.67
N TYR A 138 -8.21 -15.95 -20.91
CA TYR A 138 -8.80 -14.68 -21.31
C TYR A 138 -10.03 -14.87 -22.19
N GLY A 139 -10.99 -13.95 -22.08
CA GLY A 139 -12.16 -13.93 -22.94
C GLY A 139 -11.80 -13.61 -24.39
N GLY A 140 -12.40 -14.36 -25.31
CA GLY A 140 -12.22 -14.21 -26.74
C GLY A 140 -13.09 -13.10 -27.34
N PRO A 141 -12.97 -12.85 -28.66
CA PRO A 141 -13.79 -11.85 -29.36
C PRO A 141 -15.30 -12.13 -29.25
N ASP A 142 -15.69 -13.40 -29.11
CA ASP A 142 -17.09 -13.82 -29.01
C ASP A 142 -17.66 -13.70 -27.57
N SER A 143 -16.82 -13.40 -26.57
CA SER A 143 -17.22 -13.28 -25.16
C SER A 143 -17.83 -11.90 -24.83
N THR A 144 -18.88 -11.51 -25.57
CA THR A 144 -19.47 -10.16 -25.52
C THR A 144 -20.58 -10.00 -24.47
N ALA A 145 -21.35 -11.06 -24.19
CA ALA A 145 -22.57 -10.99 -23.38
C ALA A 145 -22.36 -10.44 -21.94
N TYR A 146 -21.16 -10.60 -21.39
CA TYR A 146 -20.79 -10.18 -20.04
C TYR A 146 -19.55 -9.26 -20.00
N ASN A 147 -19.27 -8.56 -21.12
CA ASN A 147 -18.13 -7.65 -21.27
C ASN A 147 -16.76 -8.32 -21.02
N GLN A 148 -16.60 -9.58 -21.44
CA GLN A 148 -15.42 -10.41 -21.15
C GLN A 148 -14.34 -10.37 -22.24
N CYS A 149 -14.63 -9.80 -23.41
CA CYS A 149 -13.68 -9.74 -24.53
C CYS A 149 -12.34 -9.11 -24.08
N GLY A 150 -11.25 -9.86 -24.21
CA GLY A 150 -9.90 -9.44 -23.83
C GLY A 150 -9.60 -9.47 -22.32
N GLN A 151 -10.60 -9.66 -21.47
CA GLN A 151 -10.45 -9.70 -20.01
C GLN A 151 -9.89 -11.04 -19.53
N LEU A 152 -9.20 -11.05 -18.39
CA LEU A 152 -8.88 -12.28 -17.67
C LEU A 152 -10.19 -12.81 -17.06
N ILE A 153 -10.62 -14.02 -17.45
CA ILE A 153 -11.90 -14.60 -17.01
C ILE A 153 -11.72 -15.78 -16.06
N ARG A 154 -10.53 -16.40 -16.06
CA ARG A 154 -10.15 -17.44 -15.12
C ARG A 154 -8.67 -17.35 -14.80
N HIS A 155 -8.36 -17.37 -13.52
CA HIS A 155 -7.01 -17.44 -12.98
C HIS A 155 -6.93 -18.60 -11.99
N ASP A 156 -6.29 -19.68 -12.41
CA ASP A 156 -5.89 -20.76 -11.53
C ASP A 156 -4.57 -20.35 -10.87
N ASP A 157 -4.58 -20.05 -9.58
CA ASP A 157 -3.47 -19.52 -8.79
C ASP A 157 -3.13 -20.45 -7.59
N PRO A 158 -2.09 -20.18 -6.78
CA PRO A 158 -1.72 -21.07 -5.69
C PRO A 158 -2.79 -21.27 -4.60
N ALA A 159 -3.83 -20.43 -4.53
CA ALA A 159 -4.96 -20.56 -3.60
C ALA A 159 -6.18 -21.27 -4.19
N GLY A 160 -6.23 -21.47 -5.51
CA GLY A 160 -7.32 -22.14 -6.22
C GLY A 160 -7.69 -21.41 -7.50
N THR A 161 -8.96 -21.42 -7.87
CA THR A 161 -9.44 -20.76 -9.09
C THR A 161 -10.24 -19.52 -8.76
N LEU A 162 -9.87 -18.40 -9.36
CA LEU A 162 -10.66 -17.17 -9.44
C LEU A 162 -11.33 -17.09 -10.82
N LEU A 163 -12.65 -16.91 -10.82
CA LEU A 163 -13.45 -16.71 -12.03
C LEU A 163 -14.02 -15.30 -12.03
N ASP A 164 -13.64 -14.48 -13.01
CA ASP A 164 -14.24 -13.18 -13.26
C ASP A 164 -15.32 -13.34 -14.33
N GLU A 165 -16.54 -13.58 -13.86
CA GLU A 165 -17.65 -14.08 -14.68
C GLU A 165 -18.36 -12.97 -15.45
N ALA A 166 -18.36 -11.74 -14.92
CA ALA A 166 -18.98 -10.61 -15.58
C ALA A 166 -18.34 -9.27 -15.20
N PHE A 167 -18.30 -8.37 -16.17
CA PHE A 167 -17.76 -7.02 -16.03
C PHE A 167 -18.85 -5.98 -16.30
N GLY A 168 -18.83 -4.89 -15.54
CA GLY A 168 -19.67 -3.71 -15.80
C GLY A 168 -19.18 -2.91 -17.00
N LEU A 169 -19.96 -1.92 -17.44
CA LEU A 169 -19.60 -1.06 -18.58
C LEU A 169 -18.30 -0.26 -18.35
N SER A 170 -17.95 0.02 -17.10
CA SER A 170 -16.68 0.64 -16.70
C SER A 170 -15.47 -0.30 -16.79
N GLY A 171 -15.69 -1.61 -17.02
CA GLY A 171 -14.66 -2.65 -16.99
C GLY A 171 -14.37 -3.22 -15.61
N SER A 172 -15.07 -2.79 -14.56
CA SER A 172 -14.95 -3.39 -13.22
C SER A 172 -15.69 -4.73 -13.13
N VAL A 173 -15.13 -5.68 -12.36
CA VAL A 173 -15.77 -6.96 -12.09
C VAL A 173 -17.06 -6.75 -11.29
N ILE A 174 -18.19 -7.25 -11.80
CA ILE A 174 -19.50 -7.20 -11.14
C ILE A 174 -19.92 -8.57 -10.58
N ARG A 175 -19.26 -9.65 -11.01
CA ARG A 175 -19.48 -11.00 -10.51
C ARG A 175 -18.17 -11.79 -10.55
N GLN A 176 -17.75 -12.28 -9.39
CA GLN A 176 -16.51 -13.04 -9.21
C GLN A 176 -16.76 -14.26 -8.35
N THR A 177 -16.19 -15.41 -8.72
CA THR A 177 -16.31 -16.65 -7.95
C THR A 177 -14.94 -17.18 -7.57
N ARG A 178 -14.73 -17.47 -6.27
CA ARG A 178 -13.51 -18.08 -5.75
C ARG A 178 -13.76 -19.54 -5.36
N ARG A 179 -13.01 -20.47 -5.95
CA ARG A 179 -12.98 -21.89 -5.59
C ARG A 179 -11.61 -22.23 -5.02
N PHE A 180 -11.55 -22.73 -3.79
CA PHE A 180 -10.28 -23.07 -3.14
C PHE A 180 -9.80 -24.47 -3.53
N LEU A 181 -8.49 -24.71 -3.39
CA LEU A 181 -7.91 -26.05 -3.47
C LEU A 181 -8.37 -26.94 -2.31
N HIS A 182 -8.62 -28.23 -2.59
CA HIS A 182 -8.89 -29.22 -1.54
C HIS A 182 -7.66 -29.51 -0.66
N SER A 183 -6.45 -29.31 -1.20
CA SER A 183 -5.18 -29.45 -0.51
C SER A 183 -4.61 -28.10 -0.10
N ALA A 184 -3.87 -28.07 1.02
CA ALA A 184 -3.11 -26.90 1.46
C ALA A 184 -1.67 -26.86 0.87
N ASN A 185 -1.33 -27.81 0.00
CA ASN A 185 -0.07 -27.81 -0.74
C ASN A 185 -0.20 -26.96 -2.00
N GLU A 186 0.95 -26.47 -2.49
CA GLU A 186 1.02 -25.77 -3.76
C GLU A 186 0.53 -26.66 -4.92
N PRO A 187 -0.30 -26.13 -5.84
CA PRO A 187 -0.83 -26.91 -6.95
C PRO A 187 0.20 -27.10 -8.07
N ASP A 188 0.02 -28.16 -8.84
CA ASP A 188 0.59 -28.33 -10.17
C ASP A 188 -0.58 -28.40 -11.17
N TRP A 189 -0.91 -27.26 -11.77
CA TRP A 189 -2.11 -27.10 -12.58
C TRP A 189 -1.98 -27.85 -13.91
N PRO A 190 -2.83 -28.86 -14.16
CA PRO A 190 -2.84 -29.55 -15.45
C PRO A 190 -3.37 -28.61 -16.54
N GLU A 191 -3.01 -28.92 -17.79
CA GLU A 191 -3.42 -28.11 -18.94
C GLU A 191 -4.94 -28.12 -19.14
N SER A 192 -5.60 -29.27 -18.95
CA SER A 192 -7.03 -29.43 -19.17
C SER A 192 -7.88 -28.82 -18.06
N LEU A 193 -8.96 -28.12 -18.41
CA LEU A 193 -9.89 -27.51 -17.45
C LEU A 193 -10.48 -28.54 -16.48
N THR A 194 -10.86 -29.73 -16.97
CA THR A 194 -11.37 -30.82 -16.12
C THR A 194 -10.32 -31.29 -15.11
N GLY A 195 -9.05 -31.34 -15.49
CA GLY A 195 -7.97 -31.67 -14.56
C GLY A 195 -7.78 -30.59 -13.50
N ARG A 196 -7.88 -29.31 -13.88
CA ARG A 196 -7.78 -28.19 -12.93
C ARG A 196 -8.93 -28.22 -11.94
N ASP A 197 -10.15 -28.41 -12.43
CA ASP A 197 -11.34 -28.46 -11.58
C ASP A 197 -11.33 -29.65 -10.60
N ALA A 198 -10.61 -30.73 -10.92
CA ALA A 198 -10.41 -31.87 -10.02
C ALA A 198 -9.50 -31.55 -8.82
N LEU A 199 -8.72 -30.46 -8.87
CA LEU A 199 -7.91 -29.98 -7.73
C LEU A 199 -8.69 -29.06 -6.79
N LEU A 200 -9.90 -28.64 -7.18
CA LEU A 200 -10.71 -27.72 -6.38
C LEU A 200 -11.60 -28.47 -5.39
N GLU A 201 -11.97 -27.78 -4.32
CA GLU A 201 -13.04 -28.24 -3.44
C GLU A 201 -14.36 -28.42 -4.22
N PRO A 202 -15.21 -29.40 -3.82
CA PRO A 202 -16.51 -29.61 -4.45
C PRO A 202 -17.44 -28.42 -4.21
N GLY A 203 -18.39 -28.23 -5.13
CA GLY A 203 -19.36 -27.13 -5.11
C GLY A 203 -18.95 -25.94 -5.97
N ASP A 204 -19.82 -24.92 -5.97
CA ASP A 204 -19.74 -23.79 -6.90
C ASP A 204 -18.71 -22.72 -6.47
N GLY A 205 -18.22 -22.79 -5.23
CA GLY A 205 -17.33 -21.79 -4.65
C GLY A 205 -18.07 -20.61 -4.00
N ALA A 206 -17.31 -19.58 -3.63
CA ALA A 206 -17.84 -18.36 -3.04
C ALA A 206 -17.95 -17.25 -4.10
N THR A 207 -19.18 -16.90 -4.47
CA THR A 207 -19.46 -15.83 -5.44
C THR A 207 -19.68 -14.50 -4.73
N THR A 208 -18.90 -13.48 -5.08
CA THR A 208 -19.13 -12.08 -4.70
C THR A 208 -19.67 -11.30 -5.89
N CYS A 209 -20.68 -10.46 -5.64
CA CYS A 209 -21.26 -9.57 -6.65
C CYS A 209 -21.13 -8.11 -6.23
N TRP A 210 -20.93 -7.22 -7.20
CA TRP A 210 -20.90 -5.78 -6.97
C TRP A 210 -21.88 -5.06 -7.90
N GLN A 211 -22.44 -3.98 -7.37
CA GLN A 211 -23.07 -2.95 -8.18
C GLN A 211 -22.27 -1.67 -8.03
N TYR A 212 -22.11 -0.97 -9.13
CA TYR A 212 -21.38 0.30 -9.18
C TYR A 212 -22.28 1.42 -9.65
N SER A 213 -22.01 2.63 -9.17
CA SER A 213 -22.55 3.86 -9.75
C SER A 213 -22.00 4.04 -11.17
N PRO A 214 -22.61 4.91 -12.01
CA PRO A 214 -22.04 5.29 -13.30
C PRO A 214 -20.63 5.90 -13.22
N LEU A 215 -20.17 6.25 -12.00
CA LEU A 215 -18.85 6.81 -11.72
C LEU A 215 -17.86 5.74 -11.21
N ASN A 216 -18.25 4.47 -11.26
CA ASN A 216 -17.49 3.31 -10.81
C ASN A 216 -17.28 3.18 -9.29
N GLU A 217 -18.12 3.85 -8.48
CA GLU A 217 -18.11 3.70 -7.03
C GLU A 217 -19.00 2.50 -6.64
N SER A 218 -18.54 1.59 -5.78
CA SER A 218 -19.36 0.44 -5.37
C SER A 218 -20.54 0.90 -4.52
N THR A 219 -21.77 0.75 -5.01
CA THR A 219 -23.00 1.10 -4.27
C THR A 219 -23.56 -0.09 -3.49
N GLN A 220 -23.26 -1.30 -3.94
CA GLN A 220 -23.66 -2.54 -3.29
C GLN A 220 -22.59 -3.61 -3.46
N GLN A 221 -22.40 -4.43 -2.44
CA GLN A 221 -21.59 -5.65 -2.48
C GLN A 221 -22.37 -6.79 -1.82
N THR A 222 -22.56 -7.90 -2.53
CA THR A 222 -23.08 -9.15 -1.96
C THR A 222 -21.91 -10.11 -1.80
N ASP A 223 -21.63 -10.55 -0.57
CA ASP A 223 -20.54 -11.47 -0.28
C ASP A 223 -20.88 -12.93 -0.61
N GLY A 224 -19.88 -13.81 -0.46
CA GLY A 224 -20.01 -15.25 -0.75
C GLY A 224 -21.02 -16.02 0.12
N GLN A 225 -21.63 -15.40 1.13
CA GLN A 225 -22.66 -15.99 1.99
C GLN A 225 -24.02 -15.29 1.84
N GLY A 226 -24.14 -14.38 0.87
CA GLY A 226 -25.37 -13.66 0.57
C GLY A 226 -25.62 -12.43 1.46
N ASN A 227 -24.65 -12.01 2.28
CA ASN A 227 -24.80 -10.76 3.03
C ASN A 227 -24.58 -9.57 2.09
N VAL A 228 -25.43 -8.56 2.21
CA VAL A 228 -25.46 -7.42 1.30
C VAL A 228 -25.05 -6.16 2.03
N ARG A 229 -23.93 -5.56 1.62
CA ARG A 229 -23.52 -4.22 2.05
C ARG A 229 -24.02 -3.17 1.07
N PHE A 230 -24.63 -2.12 1.59
CA PHE A 230 -25.03 -0.93 0.84
C PHE A 230 -24.15 0.26 1.22
N LEU A 231 -23.77 1.05 0.21
CA LEU A 231 -22.88 2.19 0.36
C LEU A 231 -23.52 3.43 -0.25
N GLY A 232 -23.72 4.45 0.59
CA GLY A 232 -24.19 5.77 0.18
C GLY A 232 -23.04 6.74 -0.01
N TYR A 233 -23.11 7.61 -1.01
CA TYR A 233 -22.06 8.60 -1.30
C TYR A 233 -22.60 10.02 -1.25
N THR A 234 -21.73 10.95 -0.87
CA THR A 234 -21.98 12.38 -0.98
C THR A 234 -21.92 12.82 -2.45
N VAL A 235 -22.39 14.04 -2.74
CA VAL A 235 -22.22 14.65 -4.06
C VAL A 235 -20.75 14.74 -4.53
N ALA A 236 -19.80 14.72 -3.59
CA ALA A 236 -18.37 14.76 -3.86
C ALA A 236 -17.75 13.36 -4.09
N GLY A 237 -18.55 12.29 -4.08
CA GLY A 237 -18.06 10.90 -4.22
C GLY A 237 -17.41 10.30 -2.97
N GLN A 238 -17.58 10.97 -1.82
CA GLN A 238 -17.08 10.46 -0.53
C GLN A 238 -18.13 9.58 0.14
N LEU A 239 -17.73 8.50 0.81
CA LEU A 239 -18.64 7.62 1.56
C LEU A 239 -19.41 8.44 2.60
N LYS A 240 -20.74 8.35 2.58
CA LYS A 240 -21.65 9.09 3.46
C LYS A 240 -22.23 8.21 4.55
N ASP A 241 -22.65 7.00 4.19
CA ASP A 241 -23.33 6.05 5.05
C ASP A 241 -23.07 4.61 4.57
N SER A 242 -23.22 3.66 5.48
CA SER A 242 -23.08 2.23 5.18
C SER A 242 -24.11 1.42 5.95
N ARG A 243 -24.73 0.47 5.26
CA ARG A 243 -25.79 -0.40 5.79
C ARG A 243 -25.48 -1.84 5.41
N LEU A 244 -25.91 -2.79 6.22
CA LEU A 244 -25.69 -4.21 6.03
C LEU A 244 -27.00 -4.96 6.18
N GLN A 245 -27.26 -5.88 5.27
CA GLN A 245 -28.31 -6.87 5.40
C GLN A 245 -27.63 -8.24 5.47
N LEU A 246 -27.69 -8.90 6.63
CA LEU A 246 -27.28 -10.30 6.72
C LEU A 246 -28.28 -11.16 5.92
N ASN A 247 -27.82 -12.28 5.38
CA ASN A 247 -28.66 -13.13 4.53
C ASN A 247 -29.94 -13.56 5.27
N GLY A 248 -31.10 -13.28 4.67
CA GLY A 248 -32.41 -13.58 5.26
C GLY A 248 -32.84 -12.69 6.43
N GLN A 249 -32.07 -11.64 6.77
CA GLN A 249 -32.37 -10.72 7.88
C GLN A 249 -32.79 -9.33 7.39
N ALA A 250 -33.22 -8.49 8.34
CA ALA A 250 -33.50 -7.09 8.09
C ALA A 250 -32.20 -6.28 7.91
N GLU A 251 -32.31 -5.18 7.17
CA GLU A 251 -31.22 -4.22 7.02
C GLU A 251 -30.91 -3.53 8.36
N GLN A 252 -29.61 -3.43 8.70
CA GLN A 252 -29.10 -2.68 9.84
C GLN A 252 -28.15 -1.56 9.36
N VAL A 253 -28.18 -0.44 10.07
CA VAL A 253 -27.27 0.68 9.83
C VAL A 253 -25.94 0.40 10.51
N LEU A 254 -24.85 0.43 9.75
CA LEU A 254 -23.49 0.35 10.28
C LEU A 254 -22.92 1.75 10.55
N VAL A 255 -23.19 2.69 9.65
CA VAL A 255 -22.78 4.10 9.74
C VAL A 255 -23.91 4.94 9.19
N SER A 256 -24.36 5.91 9.98
CA SER A 256 -25.47 6.79 9.60
C SER A 256 -25.00 8.08 8.95
N ALA A 257 -23.80 8.57 9.28
CA ALA A 257 -23.24 9.79 8.72
C ALA A 257 -21.72 9.84 8.82
N ILE A 258 -21.07 10.37 7.79
CA ILE A 258 -19.66 10.76 7.78
C ILE A 258 -19.57 12.19 7.26
N GLN A 259 -18.79 13.02 7.94
CA GLN A 259 -18.50 14.39 7.57
C GLN A 259 -17.01 14.57 7.30
N TYR A 260 -16.71 15.39 6.29
CA TYR A 260 -15.35 15.64 5.83
C TYR A 260 -15.05 17.13 5.87
N ASP A 261 -13.78 17.48 6.08
CA ASP A 261 -13.31 18.85 5.85
C ASP A 261 -13.03 19.13 4.36
N ALA A 262 -12.61 20.36 4.04
CA ALA A 262 -12.26 20.77 2.69
C ALA A 262 -11.07 20.00 2.09
N GLN A 263 -10.30 19.30 2.93
CA GLN A 263 -9.21 18.42 2.52
C GLN A 263 -9.70 16.95 2.40
N GLY A 264 -10.99 16.68 2.50
CA GLY A 264 -11.54 15.33 2.39
C GLY A 264 -11.13 14.40 3.53
N ARG A 265 -10.68 14.92 4.67
CA ARG A 265 -10.38 14.13 5.87
C ARG A 265 -11.65 14.00 6.71
N VAL A 266 -11.88 12.83 7.28
CA VAL A 266 -13.03 12.59 8.17
C VAL A 266 -12.90 13.44 9.42
N VAL A 267 -13.86 14.34 9.67
CA VAL A 267 -13.93 15.17 10.88
C VAL A 267 -14.99 14.70 11.88
N SER A 268 -16.02 14.00 11.41
CA SER A 268 -17.05 13.39 12.25
C SER A 268 -17.60 12.13 11.60
N GLU A 269 -17.92 11.13 12.41
CA GLU A 269 -18.53 9.86 12.01
C GLU A 269 -19.52 9.41 13.08
N THR A 270 -20.74 9.07 12.66
CA THR A 270 -21.79 8.55 13.54
C THR A 270 -22.06 7.09 13.21
N ALA A 271 -21.62 6.21 14.11
CA ALA A 271 -21.82 4.77 14.01
C ALA A 271 -23.31 4.37 14.18
N GLY A 272 -23.68 3.17 13.71
CA GLY A 272 -25.03 2.63 13.83
C GLY A 272 -25.51 2.46 15.27
N ASN A 273 -24.58 2.24 16.21
CA ASN A 273 -24.85 2.23 17.65
C ASN A 273 -24.93 3.65 18.29
N SER A 274 -25.05 4.69 17.48
CA SER A 274 -25.16 6.11 17.89
C SER A 274 -23.91 6.70 18.57
N VAL A 275 -22.77 6.03 18.50
CA VAL A 275 -21.49 6.58 18.95
C VAL A 275 -20.97 7.57 17.92
N ILE A 276 -20.52 8.74 18.38
CA ILE A 276 -19.98 9.80 17.54
C ILE A 276 -18.47 9.88 17.75
N SER A 277 -17.71 9.67 16.67
CA SER A 277 -16.26 9.89 16.62
C SER A 277 -15.97 11.20 15.91
N THR A 278 -15.13 12.05 16.49
CA THR A 278 -14.71 13.33 15.91
C THR A 278 -13.20 13.41 15.84
N ALA A 279 -12.68 14.05 14.79
CA ALA A 279 -11.27 14.28 14.58
C ALA A 279 -11.02 15.78 14.36
N ARG A 280 -10.04 16.34 15.08
CA ARG A 280 -9.58 17.70 14.83
C ARG A 280 -8.18 17.69 14.26
N TYR A 281 -8.00 18.45 13.19
CA TYR A 281 -6.73 18.63 12.52
C TYR A 281 -6.20 20.04 12.77
N ASP A 282 -4.88 20.18 12.78
CA ASP A 282 -4.20 21.46 12.78
C ASP A 282 -4.47 22.21 11.46
N THR A 283 -4.65 23.52 11.55
CA THR A 283 -4.98 24.36 10.39
C THR A 283 -3.76 24.74 9.57
N GLU A 284 -2.56 24.73 10.16
CA GLU A 284 -1.31 25.14 9.51
C GLU A 284 -0.65 23.99 8.77
N ASP A 285 -0.52 22.83 9.43
CA ASP A 285 0.19 21.66 8.88
C ASP A 285 -0.70 20.46 8.56
N GLY A 286 -1.98 20.50 8.97
CA GLY A 286 -2.94 19.44 8.69
C GLY A 286 -2.79 18.17 9.53
N ARG A 287 -1.94 18.15 10.56
CA ARG A 287 -1.74 16.97 11.43
C ARG A 287 -2.93 16.77 12.37
N LEU A 288 -3.16 15.52 12.76
CA LEU A 288 -4.26 15.14 13.65
C LEU A 288 -3.95 15.56 15.09
N LYS A 289 -4.70 16.49 15.68
CA LYS A 289 -4.47 16.94 17.07
C LYS A 289 -5.30 16.18 18.10
N GLU A 290 -6.49 15.72 17.70
CA GLU A 290 -7.45 15.08 18.59
C GLU A 290 -8.28 14.02 17.89
N LEU A 291 -8.51 12.91 18.58
CA LEU A 291 -9.62 11.98 18.32
C LEU A 291 -10.48 11.86 19.57
N ASN A 292 -11.75 12.23 19.45
CA ASN A 292 -12.70 12.18 20.55
C ASN A 292 -13.89 11.29 20.18
N VAL A 293 -14.28 10.40 21.09
CA VAL A 293 -15.40 9.48 20.89
C VAL A 293 -16.37 9.60 22.05
N THR A 294 -17.64 9.87 21.73
CA THR A 294 -18.72 10.09 22.70
C THR A 294 -19.92 9.21 22.40
N ARG A 295 -20.59 8.76 23.47
CA ARG A 295 -21.94 8.19 23.38
C ARG A 295 -22.97 9.30 23.24
N SER A 296 -24.16 8.93 22.76
CA SER A 296 -25.33 9.82 22.67
C SER A 296 -25.73 10.48 24.00
N ASN A 297 -25.40 9.85 25.13
CA ASN A 297 -25.65 10.40 26.48
C ASN A 297 -24.55 11.36 26.98
N GLY A 298 -23.57 11.71 26.14
CA GLY A 298 -22.46 12.60 26.47
C GLY A 298 -21.26 11.93 27.16
N GLN A 299 -21.32 10.62 27.45
CA GLN A 299 -20.19 9.91 28.03
C GLN A 299 -19.03 9.81 27.02
N VAL A 300 -17.86 10.34 27.40
CA VAL A 300 -16.62 10.19 26.62
C VAL A 300 -16.06 8.78 26.81
N LEU A 301 -15.80 8.09 25.70
CA LEU A 301 -15.22 6.75 25.67
C LEU A 301 -13.72 6.77 25.37
N GLN A 302 -13.29 7.76 24.58
CA GLN A 302 -11.91 7.96 24.17
C GLN A 302 -11.68 9.45 23.90
N ASP A 303 -10.53 9.98 24.33
CA ASP A 303 -10.10 11.35 24.01
C ASP A 303 -8.58 11.39 23.81
N LEU A 304 -8.12 10.98 22.63
CA LEU A 304 -6.71 10.95 22.25
C LEU A 304 -6.22 12.34 21.84
N ARG A 305 -5.14 12.82 22.46
CA ARG A 305 -4.47 14.08 22.17
C ARG A 305 -3.05 13.84 21.71
N TYR A 306 -2.68 14.45 20.59
CA TYR A 306 -1.37 14.27 19.96
C TYR A 306 -0.49 15.50 20.12
N GLY A 307 0.77 15.28 20.49
CA GLY A 307 1.83 16.26 20.45
C GLY A 307 2.88 15.86 19.42
N TYR A 308 3.35 16.83 18.64
CA TYR A 308 4.33 16.64 17.58
C TYR A 308 5.58 17.48 17.83
N ASP A 309 6.72 17.01 17.34
CA ASP A 309 7.87 17.89 17.08
C ASP A 309 7.67 18.64 15.74
N PRO A 310 8.55 19.59 15.37
CA PRO A 310 8.38 20.38 14.15
C PRO A 310 8.31 19.54 12.85
N VAL A 311 9.05 18.44 12.76
CA VAL A 311 9.07 17.58 11.57
C VAL A 311 7.89 16.61 11.52
N GLY A 312 7.19 16.42 12.64
CA GLY A 312 5.93 15.69 12.73
C GLY A 312 6.04 14.33 13.38
N ASN A 313 7.15 14.04 14.08
CA ASN A 313 7.20 12.86 14.92
C ASN A 313 6.25 13.02 16.10
N VAL A 314 5.54 11.95 16.44
CA VAL A 314 4.63 11.94 17.60
C VAL A 314 5.45 11.84 18.87
N ILE A 315 5.56 12.94 19.63
CA ILE A 315 6.32 12.99 20.89
C ILE A 315 5.44 12.75 22.12
N ARG A 316 4.11 12.81 21.97
CA ARG A 316 3.16 12.61 23.07
C ARG A 316 1.82 12.10 22.57
N VAL A 317 1.27 11.11 23.27
CA VAL A 317 -0.14 10.70 23.14
C VAL A 317 -0.76 10.65 24.52
N GLU A 318 -1.91 11.29 24.71
CA GLU A 318 -2.67 11.28 25.96
C GLU A 318 -4.11 10.87 25.71
N ASP A 319 -4.66 9.99 26.56
CA ASP A 319 -6.08 9.60 26.50
C ASP A 319 -6.84 10.17 27.71
N ARG A 320 -7.46 11.34 27.56
CA ARG A 320 -8.13 12.06 28.65
C ARG A 320 -9.43 11.41 29.12
N ALA A 321 -9.95 10.43 28.38
CA ALA A 321 -11.09 9.64 28.81
C ALA A 321 -10.74 8.63 29.92
N GLN A 322 -9.44 8.39 30.14
CA GLN A 322 -8.96 7.40 31.10
C GLN A 322 -8.50 8.08 32.39
N PRO A 323 -8.90 7.57 33.57
CA PRO A 323 -8.51 8.18 34.84
C PRO A 323 -7.03 7.93 35.14
N THR A 324 -6.43 8.86 35.89
CA THR A 324 -5.16 8.64 36.58
C THR A 324 -5.35 7.57 37.67
N VAL A 325 -4.46 6.60 37.73
CA VAL A 325 -4.45 5.56 38.76
C VAL A 325 -3.30 5.84 39.74
N PHE A 326 -3.58 5.74 41.04
CA PHE A 326 -2.56 5.85 42.09
C PHE A 326 -2.32 4.48 42.70
N LYS A 327 -1.10 3.97 42.62
CA LYS A 327 -0.73 2.64 43.13
C LYS A 327 0.72 2.59 43.57
N GLY A 328 1.00 2.04 44.75
CA GLY A 328 2.38 1.78 45.19
C GLY A 328 3.27 3.04 45.19
N ASN A 329 2.73 4.18 45.65
CA ASN A 329 3.38 5.50 45.58
C ASN A 329 3.74 5.98 44.15
N GLN A 330 3.14 5.39 43.12
CA GLN A 330 3.25 5.84 41.73
C GLN A 330 1.94 6.47 41.25
N ARG A 331 2.08 7.53 40.46
CA ARG A 331 1.02 8.14 39.66
C ARG A 331 1.10 7.58 38.24
N ILE A 332 0.04 6.92 37.79
CA ILE A 332 -0.07 6.26 36.49
C ILE A 332 -1.07 7.05 35.64
N ASP A 333 -0.55 7.94 34.82
CA ASP A 333 -1.36 8.74 33.90
C ASP A 333 -1.58 7.98 32.58
N SER A 334 -2.60 8.37 31.82
CA SER A 334 -2.91 7.83 30.50
C SER A 334 -2.08 8.48 29.37
N VAL A 335 -0.85 8.87 29.70
CA VAL A 335 0.08 9.60 28.83
C VAL A 335 1.23 8.68 28.42
N SER A 336 1.57 8.71 27.14
CA SER A 336 2.78 8.13 26.59
C SER A 336 3.65 9.24 26.01
N THR A 337 4.95 9.21 26.26
CA THR A 337 5.93 10.14 25.68
C THR A 337 6.96 9.38 24.87
N TYR A 338 7.49 10.05 23.84
CA TYR A 338 8.42 9.45 22.89
C TYR A 338 9.57 10.41 22.60
N HIS A 339 10.79 9.88 22.57
CA HIS A 339 11.99 10.61 22.23
C HIS A 339 12.69 9.93 21.06
N TYR A 340 13.26 10.74 20.18
CA TYR A 340 13.90 10.31 18.95
C TYR A 340 15.35 10.80 18.90
N ASP A 341 16.22 10.06 18.21
CA ASP A 341 17.52 10.58 17.79
C ASP A 341 17.38 11.55 16.60
N THR A 342 18.49 12.12 16.15
CA THR A 342 18.46 13.06 15.02
C THR A 342 18.17 12.42 13.65
N LEU A 343 18.12 11.09 13.59
CA LEU A 343 17.66 10.33 12.41
C LEU A 343 16.17 9.96 12.53
N TYR A 344 15.49 10.45 13.56
CA TYR A 344 14.10 10.17 13.88
C TYR A 344 13.81 8.71 14.25
N GLN A 345 14.82 7.99 14.74
CA GLN A 345 14.63 6.65 15.30
C GLN A 345 14.18 6.77 16.76
N LEU A 346 13.20 5.97 17.17
CA LEU A 346 12.67 6.00 18.54
C LEU A 346 13.72 5.49 19.53
N ILE A 347 14.25 6.35 20.41
CA ILE A 347 15.27 5.98 21.40
C ILE A 347 14.72 5.79 22.80
N GLU A 348 13.56 6.38 23.11
CA GLU A 348 12.87 6.19 24.39
C GLU A 348 11.35 6.28 24.22
N ALA A 349 10.62 5.44 24.93
CA ALA A 349 9.17 5.50 25.04
C ALA A 349 8.70 5.21 26.47
N THR A 350 7.75 6.00 26.95
CA THR A 350 7.06 5.76 28.22
C THR A 350 5.59 5.43 27.99
N GLY A 351 4.96 4.80 28.97
CA GLY A 351 3.53 4.58 28.95
C GLY A 351 3.07 3.71 30.12
N ARG A 352 1.93 3.05 29.93
CA ARG A 352 1.34 2.13 30.90
C ARG A 352 1.17 0.71 30.35
N GLU A 353 1.32 -0.26 31.23
CA GLU A 353 1.25 -1.69 30.93
C GLU A 353 0.53 -2.45 32.03
N SER A 354 0.20 -3.71 31.74
CA SER A 354 -0.23 -4.69 32.72
C SER A 354 0.91 -5.06 33.68
N ALA A 355 0.60 -5.29 34.95
CA ALA A 355 1.54 -5.75 35.97
C ALA A 355 2.13 -7.14 35.65
N VAL A 356 1.44 -7.92 34.83
CA VAL A 356 1.96 -9.16 34.24
C VAL A 356 2.23 -8.89 32.77
N VAL A 357 3.50 -8.98 32.38
CA VAL A 357 3.96 -8.67 31.03
C VAL A 357 4.43 -9.94 30.34
N ASN A 358 4.21 -10.03 29.03
CA ASN A 358 4.81 -11.06 28.18
C ASN A 358 5.65 -10.38 27.10
N TYR A 359 6.95 -10.71 27.04
CA TYR A 359 7.92 -10.10 26.12
C TYR A 359 8.16 -10.94 24.86
N GLY A 360 7.55 -12.12 24.76
CA GLY A 360 7.71 -13.07 23.67
C GLY A 360 6.53 -13.08 22.68
N PRO A 361 6.41 -14.15 21.87
CA PRO A 361 5.33 -14.33 20.90
C PRO A 361 3.96 -14.51 21.55
N VAL A 362 3.94 -14.98 22.80
CA VAL A 362 2.71 -15.30 23.53
C VAL A 362 1.95 -14.03 23.93
N PHE A 363 0.63 -14.08 23.77
CA PHE A 363 -0.27 -12.98 24.10
C PHE A 363 -0.34 -12.77 25.63
N PRO A 364 -0.38 -11.52 26.14
CA PRO A 364 -0.66 -11.30 27.56
C PRO A 364 -2.08 -11.80 27.91
N GLY A 365 -2.27 -12.41 29.07
CA GLY A 365 -3.60 -12.91 29.47
C GLY A 365 -4.65 -11.80 29.50
N PHE A 366 -5.86 -12.08 28.99
CA PHE A 366 -6.98 -11.15 29.02
C PHE A 366 -7.47 -10.91 30.45
N GLN A 367 -7.66 -9.65 30.83
CA GLN A 367 -8.18 -9.29 32.14
C GLN A 367 -9.69 -9.10 32.09
N SER A 368 -10.42 -9.95 32.83
CA SER A 368 -11.87 -9.92 32.95
C SER A 368 -12.29 -10.06 34.42
N PRO A 369 -12.97 -9.06 35.02
CA PRO A 369 -13.23 -7.73 34.47
C PRO A 369 -11.92 -6.91 34.34
N ALA A 370 -11.99 -5.79 33.61
CA ALA A 370 -10.88 -4.84 33.55
C ALA A 370 -10.57 -4.27 34.94
N ASP A 371 -9.33 -4.40 35.39
CA ASP A 371 -8.87 -3.96 36.71
C ASP A 371 -7.73 -2.93 36.56
N PRO A 372 -8.04 -1.62 36.67
CA PRO A 372 -7.05 -0.55 36.57
C PRO A 372 -5.94 -0.64 37.63
N THR A 373 -6.18 -1.32 38.76
CA THR A 373 -5.15 -1.53 39.80
C THR A 373 -4.04 -2.47 39.34
N ARG A 374 -4.22 -3.17 38.21
CA ARG A 374 -3.17 -3.99 37.58
C ARG A 374 -2.30 -3.22 36.60
N LEU A 375 -2.42 -1.89 36.52
CA LEU A 375 -1.53 -1.09 35.69
C LEU A 375 -0.23 -0.73 36.42
N ALA A 376 0.83 -0.53 35.64
CA ALA A 376 2.10 0.05 36.06
C ALA A 376 2.63 0.98 34.96
N ASN A 377 3.50 1.92 35.32
CA ASN A 377 4.25 2.70 34.35
C ASN A 377 5.40 1.87 33.78
N TYR A 378 5.74 2.11 32.52
CA TYR A 378 6.96 1.58 31.92
C TYR A 378 7.77 2.66 31.20
N THR A 379 9.06 2.37 31.05
CA THR A 379 9.99 3.04 30.16
C THR A 379 10.71 1.99 29.31
N ARG A 380 10.83 2.23 28.01
CA ARG A 380 11.63 1.45 27.07
C ARG A 380 12.67 2.34 26.43
N THR A 381 13.93 1.90 26.44
CA THR A 381 15.01 2.55 25.71
C THR A 381 15.54 1.62 24.63
N TYR A 382 15.92 2.21 23.49
CA TYR A 382 16.30 1.50 22.28
C TYR A 382 17.68 1.97 21.83
N ARG A 383 18.54 1.02 21.44
CA ARG A 383 19.85 1.31 20.85
C ARG A 383 19.96 0.62 19.50
N TYR A 384 20.41 1.36 18.50
CA TYR A 384 20.56 0.91 17.13
C TYR A 384 22.03 0.97 16.70
N ASP A 385 22.42 0.09 15.79
CA ASP A 385 23.69 0.22 15.06
C ASP A 385 23.61 1.29 13.96
N ALA A 386 24.72 1.52 13.24
CA ALA A 386 24.79 2.48 12.15
C ALA A 386 23.94 2.10 10.91
N GLY A 387 23.56 0.82 10.77
CA GLY A 387 22.67 0.31 9.72
C GLY A 387 21.19 0.34 10.12
N GLY A 388 20.85 0.81 11.33
CA GLY A 388 19.50 0.87 11.86
C GLY A 388 18.98 -0.46 12.44
N ASN A 389 19.84 -1.42 12.74
CA ASN A 389 19.45 -2.66 13.43
C ASN A 389 19.33 -2.41 14.93
N LEU A 390 18.23 -2.86 15.54
CA LEU A 390 18.10 -2.87 17.01
C LEU A 390 19.20 -3.77 17.60
N GLN A 391 20.04 -3.21 18.46
CA GLN A 391 21.06 -3.93 19.23
C GLN A 391 20.59 -4.22 20.65
N GLN A 392 19.91 -3.26 21.30
CA GLN A 392 19.45 -3.40 22.67
C GLN A 392 18.10 -2.74 22.88
N LEU A 393 17.21 -3.48 23.54
CA LEU A 393 16.00 -2.97 24.19
C LEU A 393 16.17 -3.12 25.69
N THR A 394 16.05 -2.03 26.44
CA THR A 394 15.92 -2.08 27.90
C THR A 394 14.53 -1.65 28.29
N HIS A 395 13.86 -2.48 29.09
CA HIS A 395 12.52 -2.25 29.59
C HIS A 395 12.54 -2.18 31.12
N THR A 396 12.05 -1.08 31.66
CA THR A 396 11.87 -0.87 33.10
C THR A 396 10.39 -0.58 33.35
N GLY A 397 9.73 -1.42 34.13
CA GLY A 397 8.28 -1.35 34.34
C GLY A 397 7.85 -2.23 35.50
N ALA A 398 6.69 -2.88 35.38
CA ALA A 398 6.24 -3.87 36.35
C ALA A 398 7.23 -5.03 36.50
N GLN A 399 7.85 -5.44 35.39
CA GLN A 399 8.88 -6.47 35.36
C GLN A 399 10.01 -5.98 34.47
N SER A 400 11.15 -5.63 35.05
CA SER A 400 12.30 -5.19 34.24
C SER A 400 12.86 -6.35 33.40
N HIS A 401 13.14 -6.08 32.14
CA HIS A 401 13.74 -7.03 31.21
C HIS A 401 14.59 -6.27 30.19
N SER A 402 15.62 -6.91 29.65
CA SER A 402 16.36 -6.38 28.52
C SER A 402 16.57 -7.48 27.50
N ARG A 403 16.59 -7.08 26.23
CA ARG A 403 16.88 -7.96 25.12
C ARG A 403 17.99 -7.37 24.27
N THR A 404 18.96 -8.21 23.97
CA THR A 404 20.06 -7.91 23.05
C THR A 404 19.86 -8.69 21.76
N LEU A 405 20.18 -8.07 20.62
CA LEU A 405 20.23 -8.75 19.34
C LEU A 405 21.62 -8.54 18.74
N VAL A 406 22.16 -9.61 18.16
CA VAL A 406 23.44 -9.61 17.45
C VAL A 406 23.14 -9.60 15.97
N THR A 407 23.77 -8.68 15.25
CA THR A 407 23.65 -8.53 13.80
C THR A 407 24.87 -9.14 13.13
N ALA A 408 24.67 -9.89 12.05
CA ALA A 408 25.74 -10.47 11.26
C ALA A 408 26.72 -9.39 10.76
N ARG A 409 27.99 -9.76 10.65
CA ARG A 409 29.05 -8.82 10.25
C ARG A 409 28.80 -8.18 8.88
N TYR A 410 28.26 -8.92 7.92
CA TYR A 410 28.13 -8.49 6.53
C TYR A 410 26.70 -8.41 5.99
N SER A 411 25.68 -8.55 6.84
CA SER A 411 24.27 -8.37 6.47
C SER A 411 23.48 -7.78 7.63
N ASN A 412 22.22 -7.42 7.43
CA ASN A 412 21.31 -6.93 8.47
C ASN A 412 20.53 -8.05 9.17
N ARG A 413 20.85 -9.32 8.84
CA ARG A 413 20.32 -10.50 9.54
C ARG A 413 20.76 -10.45 11.00
N SER A 414 19.82 -10.72 11.90
CA SER A 414 20.07 -10.54 13.32
C SER A 414 19.30 -11.57 14.16
N LEU A 415 19.94 -12.09 15.20
CA LEU A 415 19.35 -13.02 16.16
C LEU A 415 19.38 -12.47 17.58
N PRO A 416 18.38 -12.79 18.42
CA PRO A 416 18.41 -12.43 19.84
C PRO A 416 19.43 -13.26 20.61
N VAL A 417 20.00 -12.67 21.66
CA VAL A 417 20.71 -13.40 22.72
C VAL A 417 19.66 -14.15 23.55
N ILE A 418 19.79 -15.47 23.68
CA ILE A 418 18.83 -16.33 24.40
C ILE A 418 19.60 -17.13 25.47
N ASN A 419 19.11 -17.15 26.71
CA ASN A 419 19.75 -17.86 27.82
C ASN A 419 21.26 -17.55 27.96
N ASP A 420 21.60 -16.26 27.82
CA ASP A 420 22.97 -15.73 27.81
C ASP A 420 23.89 -16.27 26.70
N HIS A 421 23.35 -17.03 25.73
CA HIS A 421 24.05 -17.46 24.53
C HIS A 421 24.06 -16.35 23.48
N ILE A 422 25.26 -15.87 23.16
CA ILE A 422 25.48 -14.86 22.11
C ILE A 422 25.67 -15.62 20.79
N PRO A 423 24.76 -15.47 19.81
CA PRO A 423 24.88 -16.21 18.57
C PRO A 423 26.11 -15.76 17.77
N ASP A 424 26.86 -16.72 17.24
CA ASP A 424 28.00 -16.44 16.36
C ASP A 424 27.58 -16.25 14.88
N GLU A 425 28.54 -15.93 14.00
CA GLU A 425 28.26 -15.70 12.57
C GLU A 425 27.70 -16.95 11.87
N ALA A 426 28.14 -18.15 12.26
CA ALA A 426 27.67 -19.38 11.65
C ALA A 426 26.23 -19.69 12.08
N GLU A 427 25.89 -19.43 13.34
CA GLU A 427 24.54 -19.56 13.86
C GLU A 427 23.58 -18.53 13.22
N ILE A 428 24.02 -17.28 13.06
CA ILE A 428 23.22 -16.27 12.34
C ILE A 428 23.05 -16.66 10.88
N ALA A 429 24.10 -17.12 10.18
CA ALA A 429 23.98 -17.57 8.81
C ALA A 429 23.03 -18.77 8.66
N ALA A 430 23.11 -19.75 9.57
CA ALA A 430 22.27 -20.95 9.55
C ALA A 430 20.79 -20.68 9.88
N ALA A 431 20.49 -19.59 10.58
CA ALA A 431 19.12 -19.24 10.92
C ALA A 431 18.32 -18.62 9.76
N PHE A 432 18.94 -18.34 8.62
CA PHE A 432 18.27 -17.77 7.45
C PHE A 432 18.58 -18.58 6.19
N ASP A 433 17.63 -18.65 5.26
CA ASP A 433 17.89 -19.24 3.95
C ASP A 433 18.73 -18.31 3.04
N ALA A 434 19.04 -18.79 1.84
CA ALA A 434 19.83 -18.05 0.86
C ALA A 434 19.16 -16.73 0.41
N ASN A 435 17.82 -16.63 0.49
CA ASN A 435 17.06 -15.43 0.20
C ASN A 435 16.78 -14.57 1.45
N GLY A 436 17.35 -14.92 2.60
CA GLY A 436 17.24 -14.13 3.82
C GLY A 436 15.96 -14.34 4.62
N ASN A 437 15.21 -15.40 4.37
CA ASN A 437 14.05 -15.71 5.17
C ASN A 437 14.45 -16.44 6.46
N LEU A 438 13.91 -16.03 7.61
CA LEU A 438 14.19 -16.67 8.89
C LEU A 438 13.64 -18.12 8.91
N LEU A 439 14.45 -19.08 9.34
CA LEU A 439 14.12 -20.52 9.31
C LEU A 439 13.54 -21.05 10.62
N ALA A 440 13.70 -20.34 11.73
CA ALA A 440 13.10 -20.68 13.01
C ALA A 440 12.66 -19.43 13.76
N LEU A 441 11.41 -19.40 14.21
CA LEU A 441 10.86 -18.28 14.97
C LEU A 441 11.46 -18.21 16.37
N GLN A 442 11.62 -19.39 16.98
CA GLN A 442 12.26 -19.69 18.25
C GLN A 442 12.82 -21.12 18.18
N ALA A 443 13.63 -21.52 19.15
CA ALA A 443 14.10 -22.90 19.24
C ALA A 443 12.91 -23.88 19.25
N GLY A 444 12.87 -24.82 18.30
CA GLY A 444 11.79 -25.79 18.12
C GLY A 444 10.54 -25.26 17.41
N GLN A 445 10.58 -24.06 16.82
CA GLN A 445 9.50 -23.47 16.05
C GLN A 445 9.93 -23.14 14.62
N ASP A 446 9.94 -24.15 13.76
CA ASP A 446 10.43 -24.03 12.40
C ASP A 446 9.50 -23.19 11.51
N LEU A 447 10.11 -22.46 10.58
CA LEU A 447 9.47 -21.67 9.54
C LEU A 447 9.83 -22.26 8.18
N SER A 448 8.81 -22.53 7.36
CA SER A 448 8.99 -22.98 5.98
C SER A 448 8.43 -21.94 5.01
N TRP A 449 9.15 -21.73 3.91
CA TRP A 449 8.88 -20.69 2.93
C TRP A 449 8.60 -21.32 1.58
N ASP A 450 7.61 -20.80 0.86
CA ASP A 450 7.33 -21.26 -0.51
C ASP A 450 8.38 -20.72 -1.50
N ARG A 451 8.24 -21.12 -2.77
CA ARG A 451 9.11 -20.71 -3.88
C ARG A 451 9.03 -19.22 -4.23
N ARG A 452 8.02 -18.50 -3.72
CA ARG A 452 7.84 -17.06 -3.91
C ARG A 452 8.37 -16.23 -2.73
N ASN A 453 9.08 -16.87 -1.79
CA ASN A 453 9.56 -16.25 -0.55
C ASN A 453 8.42 -15.76 0.36
N GLN A 454 7.29 -16.47 0.38
CA GLN A 454 6.18 -16.21 1.29
C GLN A 454 6.17 -17.28 2.38
N LEU A 455 5.76 -16.90 3.60
CA LEU A 455 5.75 -17.83 4.73
C LEU A 455 4.68 -18.90 4.47
N GLN A 456 5.07 -20.15 4.28
CA GLN A 456 4.15 -21.24 3.95
C GLN A 456 3.65 -21.95 5.21
N GLN A 457 4.53 -22.18 6.19
CA GLN A 457 4.21 -22.94 7.40
C GLN A 457 5.01 -22.44 8.62
N VAL A 458 4.36 -22.43 9.78
CA VAL A 458 5.00 -22.41 11.10
C VAL A 458 4.68 -23.71 11.81
N ARG A 459 5.64 -24.28 12.54
CA ARG A 459 5.44 -25.47 13.40
C ARG A 459 5.60 -25.11 14.86
N PRO A 460 4.53 -24.72 15.58
CA PRO A 460 4.64 -24.28 16.97
C PRO A 460 5.11 -25.37 17.95
N VAL A 461 4.82 -26.65 17.64
CA VAL A 461 5.20 -27.82 18.44
C VAL A 461 5.63 -28.94 17.51
N VAL A 462 6.91 -29.31 17.57
CA VAL A 462 7.50 -30.43 16.83
C VAL A 462 7.54 -31.69 17.72
N ARG A 463 7.22 -32.87 17.16
CA ARG A 463 7.18 -34.15 17.89
C ARG A 463 7.92 -35.24 17.13
N ASP A 464 8.77 -36.01 17.83
CA ASP A 464 9.63 -37.02 17.18
C ASP A 464 8.85 -38.20 16.56
N ASN A 465 7.76 -38.63 17.21
CA ASN A 465 7.00 -39.84 16.83
C ASN A 465 5.49 -39.58 16.71
N ALA A 466 5.10 -38.33 16.43
CA ALA A 466 3.71 -37.93 16.24
C ALA A 466 3.64 -36.76 15.25
N ALA A 467 2.43 -36.47 14.75
CA ALA A 467 2.25 -35.29 13.91
C ALA A 467 2.52 -34.00 14.69
N ASP A 468 3.11 -33.01 14.02
CA ASP A 468 3.36 -31.69 14.58
C ASP A 468 2.07 -30.88 14.70
N ASP A 469 2.09 -29.88 15.57
CA ASP A 469 1.16 -28.75 15.44
C ASP A 469 1.68 -27.84 14.34
N SER A 470 0.79 -27.26 13.53
CA SER A 470 1.22 -26.36 12.47
C SER A 470 0.19 -25.28 12.15
N GLU A 471 0.67 -24.18 11.58
CA GLU A 471 -0.13 -23.14 10.96
C GLU A 471 0.39 -22.91 9.54
N ARG A 472 -0.48 -23.13 8.54
CA ARG A 472 -0.15 -23.03 7.12
C ARG A 472 -0.89 -21.88 6.47
N TYR A 473 -0.26 -21.25 5.49
CA TYR A 473 -0.81 -20.09 4.80
C TYR A 473 -0.77 -20.33 3.29
N ILE A 474 -1.82 -19.89 2.61
CA ILE A 474 -1.98 -20.03 1.16
C ILE A 474 -2.35 -18.66 0.59
N TYR A 475 -1.65 -18.27 -0.47
CA TYR A 475 -1.70 -16.95 -1.08
C TYR A 475 -2.21 -17.01 -2.51
N ASP A 476 -2.77 -15.90 -2.99
CA ASP A 476 -3.06 -15.72 -4.41
C ASP A 476 -1.79 -15.37 -5.22
N ALA A 477 -1.96 -15.21 -6.52
CA ALA A 477 -0.88 -14.83 -7.43
C ALA A 477 -0.19 -13.50 -7.07
N SER A 478 -0.90 -12.57 -6.43
CA SER A 478 -0.36 -11.28 -6.00
C SER A 478 0.36 -11.34 -4.64
N GLY A 479 0.26 -12.47 -3.95
CA GLY A 479 0.85 -12.70 -2.63
C GLY A 479 -0.04 -12.29 -1.46
N GLN A 480 -1.33 -12.08 -1.69
CA GLN A 480 -2.29 -11.86 -0.60
C GLN A 480 -2.77 -13.19 -0.03
N ARG A 481 -2.80 -13.29 1.30
CA ARG A 481 -3.22 -14.50 2.01
C ARG A 481 -4.72 -14.68 1.89
N LEU A 482 -5.14 -15.82 1.34
CA LEU A 482 -6.55 -16.15 1.19
C LEU A 482 -7.00 -17.34 2.03
N ARG A 483 -6.06 -18.15 2.54
CA ARG A 483 -6.40 -19.23 3.46
C ARG A 483 -5.33 -19.38 4.55
N LYS A 484 -5.78 -19.67 5.76
CA LYS A 484 -4.95 -20.00 6.92
C LYS A 484 -5.50 -21.26 7.57
N VAL A 485 -4.67 -22.27 7.74
CA VAL A 485 -5.07 -23.56 8.31
C VAL A 485 -4.18 -23.86 9.51
N ARG A 486 -4.77 -23.95 10.70
CA ARG A 486 -4.08 -24.34 11.92
C ARG A 486 -4.49 -25.75 12.32
N THR A 487 -3.51 -26.61 12.51
CA THR A 487 -3.67 -27.99 12.96
C THR A 487 -3.05 -28.15 14.34
N THR A 488 -3.82 -28.66 15.31
CA THR A 488 -3.35 -28.95 16.68
C THR A 488 -3.66 -30.39 17.04
N GLN A 489 -2.69 -31.10 17.59
CA GLN A 489 -2.86 -32.49 18.02
C GLN A 489 -3.31 -32.55 19.49
N ALA A 490 -4.46 -33.16 19.76
CA ALA A 490 -5.00 -33.39 21.09
C ALA A 490 -5.21 -34.89 21.34
N LYS A 491 -4.23 -35.55 21.96
CA LYS A 491 -4.22 -37.02 22.18
C LYS A 491 -4.41 -37.79 20.86
N ALA A 492 -5.58 -38.40 20.65
CA ALA A 492 -5.91 -39.20 19.47
C ALA A 492 -6.74 -38.43 18.41
N VAL A 493 -7.02 -37.14 18.63
CA VAL A 493 -7.84 -36.32 17.73
C VAL A 493 -7.00 -35.16 17.20
N THR A 494 -7.14 -34.88 15.91
CA THR A 494 -6.57 -33.71 15.26
C THR A 494 -7.63 -32.63 15.13
N HIS A 495 -7.36 -31.45 15.69
CA HIS A 495 -8.20 -30.28 15.55
C HIS A 495 -7.69 -29.38 14.42
N ILE A 496 -8.60 -28.88 13.60
CA ILE A 496 -8.31 -28.03 12.45
C ILE A 496 -9.15 -26.76 12.58
N ALA A 497 -8.49 -25.61 12.59
CA ALA A 497 -9.11 -24.32 12.42
C ALA A 497 -8.73 -23.76 11.04
N ASP A 498 -9.72 -23.44 10.20
CA ASP A 498 -9.54 -22.95 8.83
C ASP A 498 -10.14 -21.55 8.73
N VAL A 499 -9.40 -20.61 8.15
CA VAL A 499 -9.86 -19.25 7.87
C VAL A 499 -9.68 -18.98 6.39
N ARG A 500 -10.78 -18.61 5.72
CA ARG A 500 -10.81 -18.18 4.32
C ARG A 500 -11.10 -16.70 4.24
N TYR A 501 -10.24 -15.95 3.57
CA TYR A 501 -10.40 -14.51 3.37
C TYR A 501 -11.00 -14.27 1.98
N LEU A 502 -12.17 -13.65 1.95
CA LEU A 502 -12.96 -13.36 0.75
C LEU A 502 -13.32 -11.87 0.74
N PRO A 503 -13.71 -11.31 -0.42
CA PRO A 503 -14.11 -9.91 -0.47
C PRO A 503 -15.28 -9.59 0.47
N GLY A 504 -15.01 -8.80 1.51
CA GLY A 504 -16.02 -8.40 2.51
C GLY A 504 -16.37 -9.48 3.56
N LEU A 505 -15.69 -10.62 3.56
CA LEU A 505 -16.07 -11.77 4.38
C LEU A 505 -14.85 -12.61 4.80
N GLU A 506 -14.81 -13.04 6.06
CA GLU A 506 -13.98 -14.16 6.49
C GLU A 506 -14.88 -15.34 6.87
N VAL A 507 -14.58 -16.54 6.37
CA VAL A 507 -15.24 -17.77 6.81
C VAL A 507 -14.27 -18.54 7.69
N ARG A 508 -14.65 -18.75 8.95
CA ARG A 508 -13.83 -19.37 9.99
C ARG A 508 -14.50 -20.66 10.44
N THR A 509 -13.82 -21.80 10.33
CA THR A 509 -14.29 -23.07 10.87
C THR A 509 -13.33 -23.60 11.92
N ASP A 510 -13.85 -24.30 12.92
CA ASP A 510 -13.03 -24.96 13.95
C ASP A 510 -13.63 -26.34 14.28
N SER A 511 -12.89 -27.41 13.98
CA SER A 511 -13.36 -28.78 14.20
C SER A 511 -13.36 -29.20 15.68
N ALA A 512 -12.68 -28.46 16.57
CA ALA A 512 -12.72 -28.71 18.00
C ALA A 512 -14.03 -28.26 18.63
N THR A 513 -14.55 -27.11 18.19
CA THR A 513 -15.78 -26.53 18.73
C THR A 513 -17.00 -26.81 17.85
N GLY A 514 -16.81 -27.21 16.58
CA GLY A 514 -17.87 -27.33 15.59
C GLY A 514 -18.36 -25.97 15.07
N GLU A 515 -17.60 -24.90 15.32
CA GLU A 515 -17.93 -23.54 14.88
C GLU A 515 -17.80 -23.40 13.36
N THR A 516 -18.79 -22.75 12.78
CA THR A 516 -18.70 -22.10 11.46
C THR A 516 -19.14 -20.66 11.64
N LEU A 517 -18.16 -19.74 11.63
CA LEU A 517 -18.32 -18.33 11.88
C LEU A 517 -18.05 -17.54 10.60
N HIS A 518 -19.05 -16.79 10.16
CA HIS A 518 -18.93 -15.77 9.12
C HIS A 518 -18.62 -14.42 9.80
N VAL A 519 -17.49 -13.83 9.44
CA VAL A 519 -17.11 -12.49 9.89
C VAL A 519 -17.28 -11.54 8.71
N VAL A 520 -18.38 -10.79 8.69
CA VAL A 520 -18.60 -9.77 7.66
C VAL A 520 -17.72 -8.56 7.99
N VAL A 521 -16.87 -8.17 7.04
CA VAL A 521 -15.89 -7.08 7.21
C VAL A 521 -16.39 -5.83 6.51
N ALA A 522 -16.54 -4.75 7.28
CA ALA A 522 -16.94 -3.44 6.79
C ALA A 522 -16.01 -2.34 7.33
N GLN A 523 -15.79 -1.31 6.52
CA GLN A 523 -15.07 -0.11 6.96
C GLN A 523 -16.06 1.05 7.11
N ALA A 524 -15.96 1.78 8.21
CA ALA A 524 -16.67 3.02 8.44
C ALA A 524 -15.66 4.14 8.56
N GLY A 525 -15.51 4.98 7.54
CA GLY A 525 -14.60 6.14 7.59
C GLY A 525 -13.25 5.83 8.25
N ARG A 526 -13.09 6.18 9.54
CA ARG A 526 -11.85 5.93 10.32
C ARG A 526 -11.83 4.62 11.12
N ASN A 527 -12.99 4.04 11.42
CA ASN A 527 -13.15 2.89 12.30
C ASN A 527 -13.40 1.59 11.52
N ASN A 528 -13.05 0.47 12.14
CA ASN A 528 -13.27 -0.85 11.57
C ASN A 528 -14.55 -1.46 12.16
N LEU A 529 -15.36 -2.10 11.32
CA LEU A 529 -16.53 -2.85 11.77
C LEU A 529 -16.46 -4.30 11.33
N ARG A 530 -16.89 -5.17 12.24
CA ARG A 530 -17.08 -6.59 11.97
C ARG A 530 -18.43 -7.03 12.49
N VAL A 531 -19.11 -7.90 11.76
CA VAL A 531 -20.32 -8.58 12.25
C VAL A 531 -20.03 -10.07 12.34
N LEU A 532 -20.20 -10.63 13.54
CA LEU A 532 -19.95 -12.04 13.83
C LEU A 532 -21.26 -12.82 13.71
N HIS A 533 -21.38 -13.63 12.66
CA HIS A 533 -22.52 -14.48 12.40
C HIS A 533 -22.10 -15.97 12.46
N TRP A 534 -22.54 -16.69 13.49
CA TRP A 534 -22.35 -18.13 13.59
C TRP A 534 -23.45 -18.87 12.82
N ALA A 535 -23.04 -19.61 11.79
CA ALA A 535 -23.90 -20.57 11.11
C ALA A 535 -24.05 -21.87 11.92
N SER A 536 -23.01 -22.26 12.68
CA SER A 536 -23.03 -23.39 13.60
C SER A 536 -22.05 -23.20 14.77
N GLY A 537 -22.25 -23.95 15.86
CA GLY A 537 -21.31 -24.02 16.98
C GLY A 537 -21.15 -22.75 17.83
N LYS A 538 -22.08 -21.78 17.71
CA LYS A 538 -22.06 -20.54 18.49
C LYS A 538 -21.85 -20.83 19.99
N PRO A 539 -20.90 -20.18 20.68
CA PRO A 539 -20.77 -20.30 22.12
C PRO A 539 -22.06 -19.91 22.85
N ASP A 540 -22.43 -20.66 23.88
CA ASP A 540 -23.65 -20.40 24.67
C ASP A 540 -23.65 -19.04 25.35
N ALA A 541 -22.46 -18.54 25.72
CA ALA A 541 -22.27 -17.27 26.41
C ALA A 541 -22.43 -16.04 25.51
N LEU A 542 -22.60 -16.23 24.20
CA LEU A 542 -22.60 -15.16 23.20
C LEU A 542 -23.93 -15.12 22.43
N GLU A 543 -24.39 -13.93 22.09
CA GLU A 543 -25.48 -13.75 21.12
C GLU A 543 -24.97 -13.95 19.69
N ASN A 544 -25.84 -14.28 18.75
CA ASN A 544 -25.48 -14.30 17.33
C ASN A 544 -25.47 -12.88 16.75
N ASP A 545 -24.96 -12.73 15.53
CA ASP A 545 -25.03 -11.49 14.74
C ASP A 545 -24.44 -10.25 15.44
N GLN A 546 -23.40 -10.46 16.25
CA GLN A 546 -22.81 -9.40 17.05
C GLN A 546 -22.05 -8.41 16.19
N THR A 547 -22.45 -7.15 16.24
CA THR A 547 -21.70 -6.06 15.62
C THR A 547 -20.60 -5.58 16.55
N ARG A 548 -19.37 -5.48 16.02
CA ARG A 548 -18.14 -5.09 16.70
C ARG A 548 -17.63 -3.80 16.06
N TYR A 549 -17.70 -2.69 16.80
CA TYR A 549 -17.17 -1.39 16.38
C TYR A 549 -15.79 -1.19 17.00
N THR A 550 -14.75 -1.19 16.18
CA THR A 550 -13.36 -1.01 16.63
C THR A 550 -12.92 0.42 16.37
N LEU A 551 -12.61 1.13 17.46
CA LEU A 551 -12.11 2.50 17.46
C LEU A 551 -10.58 2.49 17.33
N ASN A 552 -10.10 3.17 16.31
CA ASN A 552 -8.70 3.15 15.92
C ASN A 552 -7.94 4.40 16.40
N ASP A 553 -6.67 4.24 16.74
CA ASP A 553 -5.74 5.36 16.92
C ASP A 553 -5.26 5.95 15.58
N HIS A 554 -4.27 6.85 15.63
CA HIS A 554 -3.71 7.49 14.43
C HIS A 554 -2.93 6.54 13.51
N LEU A 555 -2.49 5.38 14.02
CA LEU A 555 -1.82 4.32 13.25
C LEU A 555 -2.81 3.29 12.69
N GLY A 556 -4.10 3.40 13.02
CA GLY A 556 -5.10 2.39 12.68
C GLY A 556 -5.15 1.22 13.68
N SER A 557 -4.48 1.32 14.83
CA SER A 557 -4.49 0.26 15.84
C SER A 557 -5.82 0.26 16.61
N GLY A 558 -6.45 -0.90 16.74
CA GLY A 558 -7.74 -1.06 17.41
C GLY A 558 -7.63 -0.94 18.93
N THR A 559 -7.93 0.23 19.49
CA THR A 559 -7.73 0.54 20.91
C THR A 559 -8.92 0.21 21.81
N LEU A 560 -10.14 0.29 21.27
CA LEU A 560 -11.40 0.08 22.02
C LEU A 560 -12.42 -0.59 21.10
N GLU A 561 -13.10 -1.64 21.58
CA GLU A 561 -14.12 -2.37 20.82
C GLU A 561 -15.47 -2.28 21.53
N LEU A 562 -16.49 -1.81 20.82
CA LEU A 562 -17.85 -1.61 21.30
C LEU A 562 -18.83 -2.57 20.62
N ASP A 563 -19.91 -2.94 21.31
CA ASP A 563 -21.01 -3.71 20.72
C ASP A 563 -22.09 -2.82 20.06
N GLY A 564 -23.17 -3.45 19.57
CA GLY A 564 -24.33 -2.78 18.97
C GLY A 564 -25.09 -1.84 19.91
N GLN A 565 -24.91 -1.99 21.22
CA GLN A 565 -25.50 -1.14 22.27
C GLN A 565 -24.47 -0.14 22.85
N ALA A 566 -23.38 0.07 22.11
CA ALA A 566 -22.27 0.94 22.46
C ALA A 566 -21.56 0.55 23.77
N GLN A 567 -21.75 -0.67 24.28
CA GLN A 567 -21.06 -1.17 25.48
C GLN A 567 -19.65 -1.62 25.15
N ARG A 568 -18.72 -1.31 26.08
CA ARG A 568 -17.32 -1.69 25.92
C ARG A 568 -17.19 -3.19 26.07
N VAL A 569 -16.57 -3.80 25.07
CA VAL A 569 -16.27 -5.23 25.07
C VAL A 569 -14.82 -5.50 25.38
N SER A 570 -13.90 -4.83 24.69
CA SER A 570 -12.47 -4.93 24.96
C SER A 570 -11.77 -3.59 24.81
N GLN A 571 -10.65 -3.43 25.51
CA GLN A 571 -9.73 -2.31 25.39
C GLN A 571 -8.32 -2.88 25.31
N GLU A 572 -7.52 -2.34 24.39
CA GLU A 572 -6.16 -2.81 24.13
C GLU A 572 -5.20 -1.63 23.98
N ARG A 573 -3.99 -1.80 24.50
CA ARG A 573 -2.86 -0.88 24.32
C ARG A 573 -1.63 -1.62 23.86
N TYR A 574 -0.78 -0.91 23.14
CA TYR A 574 0.41 -1.44 22.51
C TYR A 574 1.66 -0.71 23.02
N TYR A 575 2.76 -1.45 23.13
CA TYR A 575 4.10 -0.88 23.07
C TYR A 575 4.34 -0.28 21.68
N PRO A 576 5.31 0.64 21.52
CA PRO A 576 5.55 1.33 20.25
C PRO A 576 5.68 0.41 19.05
N PHE A 577 6.36 -0.73 19.20
CA PHE A 577 6.60 -1.70 18.14
C PHE A 577 5.54 -2.81 18.04
N GLY A 578 4.33 -2.59 18.58
CA GLY A 578 3.15 -3.43 18.34
C GLY A 578 2.91 -4.62 19.27
N GLY A 579 3.80 -4.87 20.23
CA GLY A 579 3.52 -5.82 21.32
C GLY A 579 2.39 -5.29 22.21
N THR A 580 1.46 -6.13 22.64
CA THR A 580 0.35 -5.73 23.50
C THR A 580 0.85 -5.42 24.92
N SER A 581 0.68 -4.17 25.40
CA SER A 581 1.07 -3.76 26.75
C SER A 581 -0.05 -3.99 27.77
N TRP A 582 -1.31 -3.94 27.35
CA TRP A 582 -2.47 -4.19 28.20
C TRP A 582 -3.67 -4.60 27.36
N TRP A 583 -4.44 -5.58 27.83
CA TRP A 583 -5.66 -6.06 27.18
C TRP A 583 -6.70 -6.52 28.21
N ALA A 584 -7.87 -5.92 28.18
CA ALA A 584 -8.91 -6.13 29.19
C ALA A 584 -10.31 -5.88 28.64
N GLY A 585 -11.34 -6.38 29.35
CA GLY A 585 -12.73 -6.17 28.94
C GLY A 585 -13.72 -6.92 29.83
N ARG A 586 -14.91 -7.21 29.27
CA ARG A 586 -16.04 -7.78 30.04
C ARG A 586 -16.11 -9.31 30.03
N ASN A 587 -15.62 -9.94 28.96
CA ASN A 587 -15.73 -11.38 28.76
C ASN A 587 -14.55 -11.90 27.90
N ALA A 588 -13.87 -12.94 28.39
CA ALA A 588 -12.70 -13.52 27.72
C ALA A 588 -13.05 -14.29 26.43
N ILE A 589 -14.22 -14.94 26.38
CA ILE A 589 -14.72 -15.63 25.18
C ILE A 589 -15.04 -14.59 24.10
N GLU A 590 -15.73 -13.50 24.46
CA GLU A 590 -16.04 -12.44 23.50
C GLU A 590 -14.76 -11.77 22.95
N ALA A 591 -13.75 -11.58 23.80
CA ALA A 591 -12.48 -10.99 23.42
C ALA A 591 -11.63 -11.88 22.50
N SER A 592 -11.78 -13.21 22.55
CA SER A 592 -10.99 -14.14 21.72
C SER A 592 -11.25 -13.96 20.22
N TYR A 593 -12.42 -13.45 19.83
CA TYR A 593 -12.79 -13.16 18.45
C TYR A 593 -12.18 -11.86 17.89
N LYS A 594 -11.42 -11.10 18.68
CA LYS A 594 -10.65 -9.95 18.19
C LYS A 594 -9.36 -10.41 17.50
N THR A 595 -9.31 -10.25 16.18
CA THR A 595 -8.18 -10.71 15.35
C THR A 595 -7.31 -9.55 14.83
N VAL A 596 -7.94 -8.46 14.41
CA VAL A 596 -7.27 -7.22 13.96
C VAL A 596 -6.91 -6.34 15.14
N ARG A 597 -5.63 -5.94 15.24
CA ARG A 597 -5.06 -5.30 16.43
C ARG A 597 -4.17 -4.10 16.06
N TYR A 598 -2.85 -4.24 16.19
CA TYR A 598 -1.88 -3.17 15.94
C TYR A 598 -1.82 -2.80 14.44
N SER A 599 -1.80 -1.50 14.15
CA SER A 599 -1.73 -0.95 12.78
C SER A 599 -2.79 -1.51 11.81
N GLY A 600 -3.95 -1.92 12.33
CA GLY A 600 -5.02 -2.53 11.52
C GLY A 600 -4.67 -3.92 10.97
N LYS A 601 -3.68 -4.62 11.53
CA LYS A 601 -3.23 -5.94 11.07
C LYS A 601 -3.70 -7.08 11.95
N GLU A 602 -3.92 -8.24 11.33
CA GLU A 602 -4.25 -9.47 12.05
C GLU A 602 -3.00 -9.99 12.77
N ARG A 603 -3.16 -10.35 14.04
CA ARG A 603 -2.14 -11.08 14.80
C ARG A 603 -2.49 -12.57 14.80
N ASP A 604 -1.62 -13.37 14.21
CA ASP A 604 -1.81 -14.82 14.12
C ASP A 604 -1.52 -15.53 15.44
N ALA A 605 -1.88 -16.82 15.54
CA ALA A 605 -1.67 -17.58 16.79
C ALA A 605 -0.18 -17.79 17.11
N THR A 606 0.67 -17.70 16.08
CA THR A 606 2.14 -17.67 16.18
C THR A 606 2.67 -16.40 16.85
N GLY A 607 1.82 -15.38 17.02
CA GLY A 607 2.15 -14.07 17.54
C GLY A 607 2.57 -13.07 16.47
N LEU A 608 2.92 -13.54 15.26
CA LEU A 608 3.31 -12.68 14.13
C LEU A 608 2.12 -11.82 13.66
N TYR A 609 2.45 -10.64 13.15
CA TYR A 609 1.49 -9.82 12.41
C TYR A 609 1.64 -10.05 10.92
N TYR A 610 0.52 -10.32 10.24
CA TYR A 610 0.47 -10.42 8.79
C TYR A 610 0.21 -9.04 8.18
N TYR A 611 1.14 -8.54 7.36
CA TYR A 611 1.04 -7.22 6.74
C TYR A 611 0.64 -7.24 5.27
N GLY A 612 0.51 -8.41 4.64
CA GLY A 612 0.29 -8.57 3.21
C GLY A 612 1.43 -9.36 2.59
N LEU A 613 2.58 -8.72 2.36
CA LEU A 613 3.73 -9.34 1.70
C LEU A 613 4.83 -9.78 2.67
N ARG A 614 4.74 -9.37 3.93
CA ARG A 614 5.69 -9.74 4.99
C ARG A 614 4.99 -10.10 6.30
N TYR A 615 5.71 -10.86 7.12
CA TYR A 615 5.35 -11.14 8.50
C TYR A 615 6.26 -10.37 9.46
N TYR A 616 5.63 -9.72 10.43
CA TYR A 616 6.31 -8.88 11.41
C TYR A 616 6.33 -9.56 12.79
N ALA A 617 7.51 -9.64 13.40
CA ALA A 617 7.68 -10.14 14.76
C ALA A 617 7.76 -8.96 15.75
N PRO A 618 6.63 -8.59 16.42
CA PRO A 618 6.59 -7.42 17.31
C PRO A 618 7.47 -7.56 18.54
N TRP A 619 7.75 -8.80 18.96
CA TRP A 619 8.79 -9.01 19.97
C TRP A 619 10.13 -8.65 19.35
N LEU A 620 10.60 -9.25 18.25
CA LEU A 620 11.93 -8.92 17.68
C LEU A 620 12.07 -7.47 17.18
N GLN A 621 10.97 -6.75 16.94
CA GLN A 621 10.91 -5.39 16.38
C GLN A 621 11.48 -5.30 14.95
N ARG A 622 11.28 -6.37 14.18
CA ARG A 622 11.73 -6.47 12.79
C ARG A 622 10.88 -7.43 11.97
N TRP A 623 10.97 -7.29 10.67
CA TRP A 623 10.45 -8.26 9.71
C TRP A 623 11.23 -9.57 9.80
N ILE A 624 10.58 -10.70 9.52
CA ILE A 624 11.23 -12.02 9.53
C ILE A 624 11.73 -12.45 8.14
N ASN A 625 11.39 -11.68 7.11
CA ASN A 625 11.87 -11.84 5.74
C ASN A 625 12.21 -10.47 5.13
N PRO A 626 13.13 -10.41 4.15
CA PRO A 626 13.54 -9.15 3.53
C PRO A 626 12.38 -8.49 2.80
N ASP A 627 12.46 -7.17 2.62
CA ASP A 627 11.52 -6.42 1.80
C ASP A 627 11.48 -6.95 0.35
N PRO A 628 10.33 -7.45 -0.15
CA PRO A 628 10.22 -7.90 -1.53
C PRO A 628 10.30 -6.74 -2.54
N ALA A 629 10.20 -5.48 -2.09
CA ALA A 629 10.50 -4.30 -2.88
C ALA A 629 11.99 -4.06 -3.10
N GLY A 630 12.87 -4.74 -2.36
CA GLY A 630 14.29 -4.43 -2.29
C GLY A 630 14.56 -3.13 -1.52
N ALA A 631 15.57 -2.38 -1.93
CA ALA A 631 16.11 -1.24 -1.18
C ALA A 631 15.31 0.07 -1.30
N VAL A 632 13.97 -0.03 -1.29
CA VAL A 632 13.03 1.10 -1.40
C VAL A 632 12.97 1.90 -0.10
N ASP A 633 12.88 1.25 1.06
CA ASP A 633 12.91 1.92 2.37
C ASP A 633 14.32 2.00 2.98
N GLY A 634 15.33 2.08 2.12
CA GLY A 634 16.75 2.02 2.49
C GLY A 634 17.35 0.62 2.35
N LEU A 635 18.62 0.50 2.74
CA LEU A 635 19.43 -0.70 2.52
C LEU A 635 19.24 -1.79 3.57
N ASN A 636 18.57 -1.49 4.68
CA ASN A 636 18.24 -2.48 5.70
C ASN A 636 16.87 -3.10 5.41
N MET A 637 16.86 -4.31 4.85
CA MET A 637 15.63 -4.96 4.38
C MET A 637 14.74 -5.53 5.50
N TYR A 638 15.18 -5.51 6.75
CA TYR A 638 14.45 -6.03 7.92
C TYR A 638 13.92 -4.93 8.86
N ARG A 639 14.25 -3.67 8.58
CA ARG A 639 13.90 -2.52 9.43
C ARG A 639 12.40 -2.25 9.42
N MET A 640 11.81 -2.11 10.60
CA MET A 640 10.39 -1.79 10.74
C MET A 640 10.17 -0.28 10.70
N VAL A 641 9.52 0.21 9.64
CA VAL A 641 9.08 1.62 9.45
C VAL A 641 10.11 2.67 9.90
N ARG A 642 11.34 2.54 9.41
CA ARG A 642 12.48 3.44 9.74
C ARG A 642 12.81 3.57 11.23
N ASN A 643 12.45 2.57 12.06
CA ASN A 643 12.53 2.63 13.52
C ASN A 643 11.67 3.74 14.16
N ASN A 644 10.62 4.20 13.46
CA ASN A 644 9.67 5.22 13.95
C ASN A 644 8.22 4.70 13.93
N PRO A 645 7.89 3.66 14.72
CA PRO A 645 6.60 2.98 14.65
C PRO A 645 5.44 3.78 15.26
N VAL A 646 5.73 4.90 15.93
CA VAL A 646 4.71 5.76 16.55
C VAL A 646 4.24 6.83 15.56
N SER A 647 5.03 7.16 14.54
CA SER A 647 4.69 8.20 13.56
C SER A 647 4.42 7.64 12.17
N MET A 648 4.87 6.41 11.88
CA MET A 648 4.80 5.78 10.56
C MET A 648 4.05 4.45 10.58
N THR A 649 3.43 4.11 9.45
CA THR A 649 2.72 2.84 9.25
C THR A 649 3.15 2.19 7.94
N ASP A 650 3.18 0.87 7.91
CA ASP A 650 3.33 0.09 6.68
C ASP A 650 1.99 -0.60 6.35
N VAL A 651 1.48 -0.39 5.14
CA VAL A 651 0.17 -0.90 4.73
C VAL A 651 0.26 -2.29 4.13
N GLU A 652 1.37 -2.67 3.50
CA GLU A 652 1.46 -3.94 2.76
C GLU A 652 2.68 -4.79 3.14
N GLY A 653 3.52 -4.30 4.05
CA GLY A 653 4.82 -4.87 4.34
C GLY A 653 5.83 -4.52 3.25
N LEU A 654 5.83 -3.27 2.77
CA LEU A 654 6.73 -2.75 1.73
C LEU A 654 7.41 -1.47 2.24
N ALA A 655 7.02 -0.31 1.71
CA ALA A 655 7.51 0.98 2.16
C ALA A 655 6.60 1.60 3.23
N PRO A 656 7.16 2.23 4.27
CA PRO A 656 6.38 3.04 5.21
C PRO A 656 5.78 4.25 4.50
N LEU A 657 4.56 4.62 4.89
CA LEU A 657 3.95 5.87 4.50
C LEU A 657 4.08 6.87 5.66
N PHE A 658 4.51 8.09 5.34
CA PHE A 658 4.59 9.22 6.27
C PHE A 658 4.16 10.52 5.57
N GLY A 659 3.66 11.51 6.33
CA GLY A 659 3.48 12.89 5.88
C GLY A 659 3.01 13.09 4.43
N PHE A 660 3.90 13.63 3.61
CA PHE A 660 3.65 14.05 2.23
C PHE A 660 3.56 12.87 1.26
N GLU A 661 4.29 11.79 1.52
CA GLU A 661 4.26 10.55 0.72
C GLU A 661 2.85 9.96 0.70
N LYS A 662 2.17 9.96 1.84
CA LYS A 662 0.76 9.56 1.92
C LYS A 662 -0.14 10.49 1.09
N GLU A 663 0.12 11.79 1.12
CA GLU A 663 -0.66 12.76 0.35
C GLU A 663 -0.48 12.58 -1.17
N VAL A 664 0.73 12.27 -1.62
CA VAL A 664 1.00 11.99 -3.03
C VAL A 664 0.29 10.71 -3.45
N ASP A 665 0.31 9.65 -2.63
CA ASP A 665 -0.42 8.43 -2.95
C ASP A 665 -1.94 8.66 -2.99
N ASP A 666 -2.48 9.44 -2.03
CA ASP A 666 -3.89 9.85 -2.03
C ASP A 666 -4.24 10.60 -3.33
N ALA A 667 -3.36 11.49 -3.81
CA ALA A 667 -3.54 12.23 -5.06
C ALA A 667 -3.46 11.32 -6.30
N ARG A 668 -2.56 10.34 -6.30
CA ARG A 668 -2.44 9.33 -7.35
C ARG A 668 -3.70 8.47 -7.43
N LEU A 669 -4.21 8.02 -6.29
CA LEU A 669 -5.48 7.29 -6.22
C LEU A 669 -6.64 8.16 -6.74
N GLU A 670 -6.64 9.45 -6.45
CA GLU A 670 -7.64 10.39 -6.97
C GLU A 670 -7.53 10.62 -8.48
N ALA A 671 -6.32 10.62 -9.05
CA ALA A 671 -6.09 10.64 -10.49
C ALA A 671 -6.62 9.36 -11.17
N ILE A 672 -6.38 8.19 -10.57
CA ILE A 672 -6.93 6.91 -11.04
C ILE A 672 -8.46 6.97 -11.05
N ARG A 673 -9.07 7.39 -9.94
CA ARG A 673 -10.54 7.55 -9.86
C ARG A 673 -11.08 8.52 -10.91
N ALA A 674 -10.38 9.63 -11.16
CA ALA A 674 -10.78 10.61 -12.16
C ALA A 674 -10.77 10.05 -13.59
N LEU A 675 -9.74 9.26 -13.93
CA LEU A 675 -9.60 8.58 -15.21
C LEU A 675 -10.67 7.48 -15.39
N GLU A 676 -10.86 6.63 -14.39
CA GLU A 676 -11.92 5.59 -14.39
C GLU A 676 -13.31 6.21 -14.54
N LYS A 677 -13.58 7.25 -13.77
CA LYS A 677 -14.85 7.98 -13.80
C LYS A 677 -15.10 8.63 -15.16
N THR A 678 -14.08 9.24 -15.77
CA THR A 678 -14.17 9.83 -17.11
C THR A 678 -14.46 8.76 -18.15
N LYS A 679 -13.68 7.66 -18.13
CA LYS A 679 -13.87 6.53 -19.05
C LYS A 679 -15.31 6.00 -18.99
N ALA A 680 -15.84 5.81 -17.78
CA ALA A 680 -17.21 5.37 -17.58
C ALA A 680 -18.24 6.38 -18.11
N LEU A 681 -18.02 7.68 -17.88
CA LEU A 681 -18.91 8.74 -18.36
C LEU A 681 -18.92 8.88 -19.88
N LEU A 682 -17.85 8.47 -20.57
CA LEU A 682 -17.88 8.41 -22.03
C LEU A 682 -19.04 7.52 -22.48
N ASP A 683 -19.30 6.38 -21.85
CA ASP A 683 -20.38 5.47 -22.27
C ASP A 683 -21.82 5.91 -21.98
N VAL A 684 -22.00 7.03 -21.27
CA VAL A 684 -23.33 7.52 -20.91
C VAL A 684 -23.86 8.44 -22.01
N GLU A 685 -24.79 7.93 -22.84
CA GLU A 685 -25.41 8.70 -23.95
C GLU A 685 -26.12 9.99 -23.50
N ALA A 686 -26.56 10.07 -22.24
CA ALA A 686 -27.23 11.25 -21.68
C ALA A 686 -26.28 12.37 -21.21
N ASN A 687 -24.96 12.20 -21.29
CA ASN A 687 -24.01 13.23 -20.86
C ASN A 687 -23.73 14.23 -22.00
N GLU A 688 -24.46 15.34 -22.00
CA GLU A 688 -24.37 16.40 -23.02
C GLU A 688 -22.97 17.04 -23.12
N ASP A 689 -22.15 16.94 -22.07
CA ASP A 689 -20.78 17.47 -22.04
C ASP A 689 -19.77 16.57 -22.79
N VAL A 690 -20.05 15.28 -22.95
CA VAL A 690 -19.15 14.34 -23.64
C VAL A 690 -19.01 14.70 -25.13
N PRO A 691 -20.10 14.88 -25.91
CA PRO A 691 -20.00 15.36 -27.30
C PRO A 691 -19.28 16.70 -27.43
N ILE A 692 -19.47 17.61 -26.46
CA ILE A 692 -18.80 18.92 -26.44
C ILE A 692 -17.28 18.73 -26.30
N VAL A 693 -16.85 17.90 -25.35
CA VAL A 693 -15.43 17.61 -25.13
C VAL A 693 -14.84 16.86 -26.31
N ILE A 694 -15.52 15.84 -26.85
CA ILE A 694 -15.04 15.09 -28.03
C ILE A 694 -14.85 16.04 -29.22
N LYS A 695 -15.84 16.89 -29.52
CA LYS A 695 -15.74 17.88 -30.60
C LYS A 695 -14.63 18.90 -30.35
N ARG A 696 -14.44 19.35 -29.11
CA ARG A 696 -13.37 20.30 -28.72
C ARG A 696 -11.98 19.67 -28.67
N PHE A 697 -11.89 18.37 -28.41
CA PHE A 697 -10.61 17.66 -28.28
C PHE A 697 -10.15 17.05 -29.61
N PHE A 698 -11.09 16.55 -30.43
CA PHE A 698 -10.82 15.89 -31.72
C PHE A 698 -11.28 16.69 -32.95
N GLY A 699 -11.96 17.83 -32.78
CA GLY A 699 -12.48 18.66 -33.88
C GLY A 699 -13.78 18.14 -34.52
N VAL A 700 -14.14 16.88 -34.26
CA VAL A 700 -15.33 16.20 -34.78
C VAL A 700 -15.92 15.30 -33.70
N ASP A 701 -17.24 15.14 -33.73
CA ASP A 701 -17.94 14.21 -32.84
C ASP A 701 -18.13 12.88 -33.57
N SER A 702 -17.39 11.84 -33.17
CA SER A 702 -17.51 10.50 -33.74
C SER A 702 -17.33 9.40 -32.70
N VAL A 703 -18.03 8.28 -32.92
CA VAL A 703 -17.93 7.06 -32.11
C VAL A 703 -16.50 6.50 -32.11
N GLU A 704 -15.78 6.65 -33.22
CA GLU A 704 -14.40 6.19 -33.38
C GLU A 704 -13.44 6.99 -32.47
N PHE A 705 -13.59 8.31 -32.38
CA PHE A 705 -12.75 9.16 -31.52
C PHE A 705 -13.05 8.97 -30.03
N LYS A 706 -14.31 8.70 -29.70
CA LYS A 706 -14.71 8.30 -28.34
C LYS A 706 -14.07 6.97 -27.92
N ALA A 707 -14.06 5.96 -28.80
CA ALA A 707 -13.38 4.69 -28.55
C ALA A 707 -11.86 4.88 -28.41
N ARG A 708 -11.27 5.71 -29.27
CA ARG A 708 -9.85 6.07 -29.19
C ARG A 708 -9.48 6.75 -27.87
N TRP A 709 -10.29 7.70 -27.40
CA TRP A 709 -10.00 8.39 -26.14
C TRP A 709 -10.05 7.45 -24.93
N LYS A 710 -10.94 6.45 -24.94
CA LYS A 710 -10.96 5.42 -23.89
C LYS A 710 -9.71 4.57 -23.87
N ASP A 711 -9.23 4.13 -25.04
CA ASP A 711 -7.98 3.38 -25.16
C ASP A 711 -6.81 4.20 -24.61
N ASP A 712 -6.80 5.50 -24.86
CA ASP A 712 -5.80 6.40 -24.30
C ASP A 712 -5.92 6.56 -22.78
N ILE A 713 -7.14 6.69 -22.24
CA ILE A 713 -7.38 6.67 -20.79
C ILE A 713 -6.90 5.35 -20.17
N ASP A 714 -7.09 4.20 -20.83
CA ASP A 714 -6.62 2.90 -20.35
C ASP A 714 -5.08 2.81 -20.31
N LYS A 715 -4.40 3.39 -21.29
CA LYS A 715 -2.93 3.51 -21.26
C LYS A 715 -2.47 4.36 -20.08
N VAL A 716 -3.13 5.51 -19.84
CA VAL A 716 -2.80 6.40 -18.71
C VAL A 716 -3.11 5.72 -17.37
N LEU A 717 -4.24 5.02 -17.24
CA LEU A 717 -4.62 4.26 -16.05
C LEU A 717 -3.59 3.19 -15.71
N ARG A 718 -3.09 2.48 -16.72
CA ARG A 718 -2.02 1.51 -16.56
C ARG A 718 -0.78 2.15 -15.95
N VAL A 719 -0.32 3.28 -16.52
CA VAL A 719 0.81 4.04 -15.95
C VAL A 719 0.55 4.48 -14.52
N ALA A 720 -0.64 5.02 -14.22
CA ALA A 720 -0.99 5.50 -12.88
C ALA A 720 -1.03 4.37 -11.84
N ARG A 721 -1.53 3.18 -12.22
CA ARG A 721 -1.60 1.99 -11.35
C ARG A 721 -0.23 1.35 -11.13
N GLU A 722 0.61 1.30 -12.16
CA GLU A 722 2.00 0.82 -12.10
C GLU A 722 2.93 1.78 -11.34
N THR A 723 2.60 3.08 -11.33
CA THR A 723 3.33 4.08 -10.54
C THR A 723 3.02 3.83 -9.07
N SER A 724 3.99 3.33 -8.32
CA SER A 724 3.90 3.24 -6.86
C SER A 724 4.74 4.34 -6.21
N MET A 725 4.54 4.58 -4.91
CA MET A 725 5.35 5.52 -4.13
C MET A 725 6.86 5.21 -4.17
N ARG A 726 7.25 4.00 -4.60
CA ARG A 726 8.65 3.59 -4.80
C ARG A 726 9.36 4.37 -5.91
N ASN A 727 8.61 5.01 -6.81
CA ASN A 727 9.15 5.75 -7.95
C ASN A 727 8.87 7.25 -7.85
N VAL A 728 8.65 7.78 -6.64
CA VAL A 728 8.39 9.21 -6.41
C VAL A 728 9.60 9.84 -5.72
N ASP A 729 10.28 10.75 -6.40
CA ASP A 729 11.38 11.54 -5.84
C ASP A 729 10.84 12.88 -5.34
N ILE A 730 10.86 13.12 -4.02
CA ILE A 730 10.41 14.38 -3.45
C ILE A 730 11.61 15.33 -3.32
N LEU A 731 11.52 16.50 -3.96
CA LEU A 731 12.51 17.57 -3.92
C LEU A 731 12.07 18.67 -2.93
N ASP A 732 12.98 19.04 -2.03
CA ASP A 732 12.85 20.18 -1.11
C ASP A 732 13.80 21.30 -1.58
N SER A 733 13.50 21.94 -2.73
CA SER A 733 14.36 22.95 -3.38
C SER A 733 13.76 24.36 -3.35
N ASP A 734 14.60 25.37 -3.06
CA ASP A 734 14.28 26.80 -3.15
C ASP A 734 14.69 27.44 -4.49
N LYS A 735 15.23 26.65 -5.44
CA LYS A 735 15.75 27.20 -6.69
C LYS A 735 14.60 27.47 -7.69
N PRO A 736 14.56 28.66 -8.31
CA PRO A 736 13.51 29.04 -9.26
C PRO A 736 13.51 28.20 -10.55
N GLU A 737 14.58 27.45 -10.85
CA GLU A 737 14.58 26.45 -11.93
C GLU A 737 13.86 25.12 -11.58
N ASP A 738 13.61 24.82 -10.31
CA ASP A 738 12.89 23.61 -9.84
C ASP A 738 11.39 23.89 -9.60
N THR A 739 10.80 24.84 -10.33
CA THR A 739 9.41 25.32 -10.15
C THR A 739 8.32 24.31 -10.54
N VAL A 740 8.64 23.04 -10.72
CA VAL A 740 7.66 22.07 -11.22
C VAL A 740 6.94 21.36 -10.07
N THR A 741 5.60 21.42 -10.07
CA THR A 741 4.76 20.78 -9.04
C THR A 741 4.92 19.26 -9.03
N ALA A 742 4.90 18.64 -10.21
CA ALA A 742 5.30 17.26 -10.44
C ALA A 742 5.86 17.19 -11.86
N LEU A 743 6.96 16.48 -12.06
CA LEU A 743 7.63 16.33 -13.35
C LEU A 743 8.02 14.86 -13.51
N LEU A 744 7.57 14.22 -14.58
CA LEU A 744 8.23 13.02 -15.05
C LEU A 744 9.60 13.42 -15.61
N ASP A 745 10.70 12.82 -15.16
CA ASP A 745 12.04 13.17 -15.67
C ASP A 745 12.18 12.72 -17.13
N MET A 746 11.79 13.61 -18.04
CA MET A 746 11.76 13.32 -19.46
C MET A 746 13.15 13.32 -20.10
N GLU A 747 14.24 13.73 -19.43
CA GLU A 747 15.60 13.57 -19.96
C GLU A 747 16.09 12.13 -19.89
N ARG A 748 15.66 11.39 -18.86
CA ARG A 748 15.76 9.92 -18.85
C ARG A 748 14.77 9.26 -19.82
N TYR A 749 13.76 10.01 -20.27
CA TYR A 749 12.74 9.61 -21.24
C TYR A 749 13.00 10.17 -22.68
N LYS A 750 14.09 10.92 -22.92
CA LYS A 750 14.26 11.85 -24.07
C LYS A 750 14.42 11.18 -25.44
N GLY A 751 14.20 9.87 -25.54
CA GLY A 751 14.24 9.10 -26.78
C GLY A 751 12.99 9.20 -27.66
N PHE A 752 11.96 9.95 -27.25
CA PHE A 752 10.67 9.90 -27.94
C PHE A 752 10.48 10.92 -29.08
N SER A 753 11.27 12.01 -29.13
CA SER A 753 11.21 12.95 -30.27
C SER A 753 11.68 12.31 -31.59
N HIS A 754 12.60 11.34 -31.52
CA HIS A 754 13.05 10.54 -32.66
C HIS A 754 11.98 9.54 -33.14
N TYR A 755 11.06 9.13 -32.26
CA TYR A 755 9.93 8.25 -32.57
C TYR A 755 8.94 8.90 -33.54
N LEU A 756 8.58 10.18 -33.31
CA LEU A 756 7.67 10.91 -34.19
C LEU A 756 8.27 11.18 -35.57
N ALA A 757 9.52 11.62 -35.63
CA ALA A 757 10.18 11.94 -36.90
C ALA A 757 10.38 10.70 -37.78
N ALA A 758 10.69 9.55 -37.18
CA ALA A 758 10.80 8.28 -37.90
C ALA A 758 9.43 7.76 -38.35
N THR A 759 8.42 7.82 -37.48
CA THR A 759 7.05 7.36 -37.80
C THR A 759 6.40 8.20 -38.89
N GLU A 760 6.62 9.52 -38.92
CA GLU A 760 6.18 10.41 -40.00
C GLU A 760 6.83 10.06 -41.35
N ARG A 761 8.12 9.69 -41.38
CA ARG A 761 8.78 9.28 -42.63
C ARG A 761 8.26 7.96 -43.16
N VAL A 762 7.91 7.03 -42.25
CA VAL A 762 7.28 5.74 -42.55
C VAL A 762 5.87 5.93 -43.11
N THR A 763 5.05 6.76 -42.46
CA THR A 763 3.67 7.05 -42.92
C THR A 763 3.63 7.84 -44.22
N ARG A 764 4.64 8.66 -44.51
CA ARG A 764 4.78 9.38 -45.80
C ARG A 764 5.45 8.57 -46.92
N GLN A 765 5.82 7.30 -46.69
CA GLN A 765 6.59 6.45 -47.63
C GLN A 765 7.86 7.13 -48.20
N SER A 766 8.53 7.95 -47.38
CA SER A 766 9.68 8.75 -47.81
C SER A 766 11.04 8.05 -47.67
N ALA A 767 11.04 6.77 -47.25
CA ALA A 767 12.24 5.95 -47.07
C ALA A 767 12.03 4.54 -47.65
N SER A 768 13.11 3.86 -48.04
CA SER A 768 13.02 2.54 -48.68
C SER A 768 12.57 1.45 -47.67
N PRO A 769 11.92 0.36 -48.13
CA PRO A 769 11.45 -0.71 -47.24
C PRO A 769 12.54 -1.33 -46.34
N LYS A 770 13.79 -1.33 -46.80
CA LYS A 770 14.94 -1.87 -46.07
C LYS A 770 15.42 -0.93 -44.95
N GLU A 771 15.38 0.37 -45.18
CA GLU A 771 15.65 1.39 -44.15
C GLU A 771 14.56 1.38 -43.09
N LEU A 772 13.31 1.26 -43.53
CA LEU A 772 12.12 1.18 -42.69
C LEU A 772 12.17 -0.01 -41.73
N ASN A 773 12.60 -1.18 -42.23
CA ASN A 773 12.72 -2.39 -41.42
C ASN A 773 13.90 -2.32 -40.43
N ARG A 774 15.02 -1.67 -40.84
CA ARG A 774 16.18 -1.45 -39.96
C ARG A 774 15.88 -0.45 -38.85
N GLU A 775 15.17 0.63 -39.16
CA GLU A 775 14.72 1.62 -38.18
C GLU A 775 13.68 1.01 -37.23
N MET A 776 12.70 0.26 -37.72
CA MET A 776 11.71 -0.45 -36.88
C MET A 776 12.35 -1.46 -35.93
N THR A 777 13.41 -2.15 -36.36
CA THR A 777 14.14 -3.10 -35.51
C THR A 777 14.93 -2.40 -34.41
N GLN A 778 15.59 -1.27 -34.73
CA GLN A 778 16.29 -0.46 -33.74
C GLN A 778 15.31 0.25 -32.78
N LEU A 779 14.13 0.65 -33.26
CA LEU A 779 13.03 1.22 -32.48
C LEU A 779 12.53 0.23 -31.41
N ARG A 780 12.26 -1.02 -31.82
CA ARG A 780 11.79 -2.09 -30.93
C ARG A 780 12.82 -2.48 -29.88
N LYS A 781 14.10 -2.37 -30.22
CA LYS A 781 15.21 -2.55 -29.28
C LYS A 781 15.25 -1.43 -28.25
N ASN A 782 15.27 -0.16 -28.67
CA ASN A 782 15.32 0.99 -27.76
C ASN A 782 14.06 1.13 -26.87
N TYR A 783 12.89 0.72 -27.36
CA TYR A 783 11.61 0.71 -26.64
C TYR A 783 11.55 -0.34 -25.51
N ARG A 784 12.04 -1.54 -25.81
CA ARG A 784 12.16 -2.69 -24.89
C ARG A 784 13.12 -2.40 -23.73
N ASP A 785 14.05 -1.51 -23.99
CA ASP A 785 15.21 -1.17 -23.19
C ASP A 785 14.92 -0.08 -22.12
N GLN A 786 13.86 0.73 -22.27
CA GLN A 786 13.59 1.93 -21.43
C GLN A 786 12.31 1.81 -20.56
N ARG A 787 11.71 0.62 -20.46
CA ARG A 787 10.38 0.40 -19.86
C ARG A 787 10.35 0.35 -18.32
N ASP A 788 11.51 0.18 -17.67
CA ASP A 788 11.54 -0.34 -16.29
C ASP A 788 11.83 0.67 -15.16
N GLU A 789 11.98 1.97 -15.42
CA GLU A 789 12.19 2.96 -14.33
C GLU A 789 11.47 4.30 -14.60
N LYS A 790 10.16 4.37 -14.29
CA LYS A 790 9.35 5.60 -14.40
C LYS A 790 9.41 6.39 -13.07
N PHE A 791 10.23 7.44 -12.96
CA PHE A 791 10.32 8.29 -11.75
C PHE A 791 9.47 9.57 -11.87
N LEU A 792 8.62 9.83 -10.89
CA LEU A 792 7.85 11.06 -10.70
C LEU A 792 8.59 11.98 -9.72
N ARG A 793 9.13 13.11 -10.18
CA ARG A 793 9.80 14.08 -9.30
C ARG A 793 8.77 15.12 -8.83
N ILE A 794 8.63 15.32 -7.53
CA ILE A 794 7.64 16.24 -6.94
C ILE A 794 8.37 17.30 -6.12
N ASN A 795 8.22 18.58 -6.46
CA ASN A 795 8.67 19.65 -5.57
C ASN A 795 7.63 19.88 -4.47
N ARG A 796 8.00 19.56 -3.22
CA ARG A 796 7.08 19.62 -2.06
C ARG A 796 6.55 21.04 -1.81
N LYS A 797 7.39 22.07 -1.99
CA LYS A 797 7.02 23.46 -1.72
C LYS A 797 6.02 23.98 -2.75
N THR A 798 6.34 23.82 -4.04
CA THR A 798 5.46 24.22 -5.14
C THR A 798 4.14 23.47 -5.11
N TRP A 799 4.16 22.17 -4.77
CA TRP A 799 2.95 21.38 -4.53
C TRP A 799 2.10 21.93 -3.38
N GLY A 800 2.74 22.28 -2.26
CA GLY A 800 2.05 22.90 -1.12
C GLY A 800 1.40 24.24 -1.48
N GLU A 801 2.07 25.08 -2.25
CA GLU A 801 1.57 26.38 -2.72
C GLU A 801 0.43 26.20 -3.75
N ALA A 802 0.61 25.32 -4.73
CA ALA A 802 -0.40 25.00 -5.75
C ALA A 802 -1.66 24.44 -5.08
N LYS A 803 -1.52 23.47 -4.19
CA LYS A 803 -2.65 22.89 -3.44
C LYS A 803 -3.39 23.93 -2.60
N LYS A 804 -2.69 24.88 -1.98
CA LYS A 804 -3.32 25.99 -1.23
C LYS A 804 -4.11 26.93 -2.13
N ALA A 805 -3.59 27.20 -3.34
CA ALA A 805 -4.22 28.11 -4.30
C ALA A 805 -5.42 27.48 -5.03
N THR A 806 -5.37 26.18 -5.36
CA THR A 806 -6.32 25.55 -6.31
C THR A 806 -7.03 24.30 -5.76
N GLY A 807 -6.65 23.79 -4.59
CA GLY A 807 -7.27 22.64 -3.93
C GLY A 807 -6.80 21.27 -4.43
N LYS A 808 -7.25 20.19 -3.77
CA LYS A 808 -6.78 18.81 -4.00
C LYS A 808 -7.03 18.27 -5.41
N SER A 809 -8.13 18.68 -6.04
CA SER A 809 -8.48 18.17 -7.38
C SER A 809 -7.56 18.68 -8.48
N PHE A 810 -6.91 19.82 -8.28
CA PHE A 810 -5.89 20.32 -9.22
C PHE A 810 -4.64 19.45 -9.18
N ILE A 811 -4.26 18.97 -8.00
CA ILE A 811 -3.10 18.07 -7.85
C ILE A 811 -3.31 16.73 -8.58
N ALA A 812 -4.51 16.16 -8.51
CA ALA A 812 -4.85 14.98 -9.31
C ALA A 812 -4.78 15.26 -10.83
N GLN A 813 -5.17 16.46 -11.27
CA GLN A 813 -5.03 16.89 -12.66
C GLN A 813 -3.57 16.96 -13.09
N VAL A 814 -2.69 17.50 -12.24
CA VAL A 814 -1.24 17.54 -12.49
C VAL A 814 -0.70 16.12 -12.66
N LEU A 815 -1.10 15.17 -11.80
CA LEU A 815 -0.67 13.77 -11.97
C LEU A 815 -1.20 13.13 -13.25
N ILE A 816 -2.44 13.42 -13.66
CA ILE A 816 -2.98 12.94 -14.95
C ILE A 816 -2.18 13.52 -16.12
N HIS A 817 -1.82 14.80 -16.05
CA HIS A 817 -0.95 15.45 -17.03
C HIS A 817 0.37 14.67 -17.15
N GLU A 818 1.06 14.42 -16.03
CA GLU A 818 2.32 13.67 -16.02
C GLU A 818 2.17 12.24 -16.55
N PHE A 819 1.13 11.53 -16.12
CA PHE A 819 0.87 10.16 -16.60
C PHE A 819 0.52 10.14 -18.09
N SER A 820 -0.09 11.20 -18.62
CA SER A 820 -0.39 11.32 -20.05
C SER A 820 0.86 11.48 -20.90
N HIS A 821 1.88 12.22 -20.42
CA HIS A 821 3.19 12.27 -21.09
C HIS A 821 3.80 10.88 -21.23
N ALA A 822 3.78 10.11 -20.15
CA ALA A 822 4.32 8.77 -20.11
C ALA A 822 3.52 7.74 -20.95
N ALA A 823 2.21 7.93 -21.10
CA ALA A 823 1.34 6.96 -21.76
C ALA A 823 1.12 7.25 -23.25
N LEU A 824 1.07 8.51 -23.63
CA LEU A 824 0.54 8.98 -24.92
C LEU A 824 1.55 9.80 -25.72
N ASN A 825 2.74 10.06 -25.17
CA ASN A 825 3.74 10.95 -25.75
C ASN A 825 3.15 12.32 -26.14
N THR A 826 2.35 12.85 -25.22
CA THR A 826 1.81 14.20 -25.31
C THR A 826 2.94 15.23 -25.17
N MET A 827 2.72 16.41 -25.74
CA MET A 827 3.63 17.53 -25.65
C MET A 827 3.20 18.48 -24.55
N ASP A 828 4.18 19.20 -24.00
CA ASP A 828 4.00 20.12 -22.88
C ASP A 828 3.96 21.55 -23.44
N TYR A 829 2.78 21.97 -23.90
CA TYR A 829 2.61 23.30 -24.49
C TYR A 829 2.28 24.33 -23.40
N VAL A 830 3.30 24.71 -22.63
CA VAL A 830 3.16 25.77 -21.63
C VAL A 830 2.70 27.07 -22.29
N TYR A 831 1.56 27.61 -21.84
CA TYR A 831 1.22 29.02 -22.06
C TYR A 831 2.16 29.89 -21.22
N GLY A 832 2.90 30.81 -21.86
CA GLY A 832 3.48 31.94 -21.13
C GLY A 832 2.35 32.76 -20.49
N LYS A 833 2.59 33.34 -19.30
CA LYS A 833 1.66 34.22 -18.57
C LYS A 833 0.80 35.06 -19.54
N ALA A 834 -0.52 34.87 -19.50
CA ALA A 834 -1.43 35.82 -20.14
C ALA A 834 -1.07 37.23 -19.65
N LYS A 835 -0.96 38.20 -20.57
CA LYS A 835 -0.77 39.59 -20.18
C LYS A 835 -1.97 40.01 -19.32
N GLU A 836 -1.72 40.88 -18.35
CA GLU A 836 -2.76 41.46 -17.50
C GLU A 836 -3.89 42.02 -18.39
N GLY A 837 -5.12 41.52 -18.20
CA GLY A 837 -6.29 41.88 -19.00
C GLY A 837 -6.60 40.99 -20.22
N GLN A 838 -5.85 39.92 -20.48
CA GLN A 838 -6.22 38.89 -21.47
C GLN A 838 -6.75 37.63 -20.78
N ASP A 839 -7.90 37.14 -21.26
CA ASP A 839 -8.54 35.92 -20.76
C ASP A 839 -7.76 34.68 -21.26
N PRO A 840 -7.26 33.80 -20.37
CA PRO A 840 -6.63 32.54 -20.80
C PRO A 840 -7.68 31.67 -21.48
N THR A 841 -7.73 31.68 -22.81
CA THR A 841 -8.65 30.84 -23.57
C THR A 841 -8.39 29.36 -23.22
N PRO A 842 -9.43 28.58 -22.86
CA PRO A 842 -9.27 27.18 -22.44
C PRO A 842 -8.48 26.36 -23.45
N LEU A 843 -7.54 25.55 -22.99
CA LEU A 843 -6.72 24.63 -23.80
C LEU A 843 -7.55 23.63 -24.64
N LEU A 844 -8.84 23.46 -24.34
CA LEU A 844 -9.77 22.65 -25.11
C LEU A 844 -10.39 23.38 -26.32
N ASP A 845 -10.31 24.71 -26.39
CA ASP A 845 -10.95 25.49 -27.48
C ASP A 845 -10.06 25.66 -28.72
N LEU A 846 -8.86 25.06 -28.69
CA LEU A 846 -7.94 25.01 -29.82
C LEU A 846 -8.63 24.39 -31.05
N ALA A 847 -9.19 23.17 -30.94
CA ALA A 847 -9.81 22.49 -32.08
C ALA A 847 -11.01 23.25 -32.69
N ALA A 848 -11.63 24.14 -31.91
CA ALA A 848 -12.72 24.99 -32.38
C ALA A 848 -12.24 26.19 -33.24
N GLY A 849 -10.92 26.35 -33.44
CA GLY A 849 -10.34 27.42 -34.25
C GLY A 849 -10.48 28.82 -33.64
N LYS A 850 -10.80 28.92 -32.35
CA LYS A 850 -11.05 30.17 -31.64
C LYS A 850 -9.79 30.92 -31.21
N VAL A 851 -8.61 30.33 -31.40
CA VAL A 851 -7.31 30.92 -31.06
C VAL A 851 -6.53 31.16 -32.36
N ASP A 852 -6.16 32.41 -32.63
CA ASP A 852 -5.30 32.75 -33.78
C ASP A 852 -3.92 32.09 -33.62
N LYS A 853 -3.37 31.49 -34.69
CA LYS A 853 -2.00 30.93 -34.73
C LYS A 853 -0.93 31.96 -34.33
N ASN A 854 -1.21 33.25 -34.48
CA ASN A 854 -0.33 34.35 -34.09
C ASN A 854 -0.66 34.93 -32.71
N SER A 855 -1.61 34.35 -31.96
CA SER A 855 -1.98 34.81 -30.63
C SER A 855 -0.77 34.86 -29.71
N ALA A 856 -0.70 35.92 -28.89
CA ALA A 856 0.31 36.10 -27.86
C ALA A 856 0.34 34.95 -26.85
N THR A 857 -0.77 34.22 -26.74
CA THR A 857 -0.98 33.14 -25.80
C THR A 857 -0.31 31.83 -26.29
N LEU A 858 -0.29 31.53 -27.60
CA LEU A 858 0.32 30.31 -28.14
C LEU A 858 1.86 30.28 -28.00
N GLY A 859 2.38 29.20 -27.40
CA GLY A 859 3.83 28.98 -27.23
C GLY A 859 4.61 28.93 -28.54
N LYS A 860 5.92 29.25 -28.50
CA LYS A 860 6.79 29.36 -29.69
C LYS A 860 6.83 28.08 -30.54
N HIS A 861 6.71 26.91 -29.92
CA HIS A 861 6.62 25.63 -30.64
C HIS A 861 5.34 25.49 -31.46
N TYR A 862 4.21 25.99 -30.95
CA TYR A 862 2.90 25.92 -31.59
C TYR A 862 2.84 26.80 -32.85
N ARG A 863 3.56 27.93 -32.87
CA ARG A 863 3.67 28.80 -34.05
C ARG A 863 4.48 28.19 -35.18
N ASN A 864 5.38 27.25 -34.87
CA ASN A 864 6.32 26.69 -35.82
C ASN A 864 5.86 25.35 -36.43
N ASP A 865 4.93 24.63 -35.81
CA ASP A 865 4.39 23.36 -36.35
C ASP A 865 3.20 23.64 -37.30
N THR A 866 3.51 24.16 -38.49
CA THR A 866 2.51 24.66 -39.45
C THR A 866 1.64 23.57 -40.10
N ASN A 867 2.00 22.29 -39.93
CA ASN A 867 1.39 21.16 -40.64
C ASN A 867 0.28 20.44 -39.85
N LYS A 868 0.04 20.80 -38.58
CA LYS A 868 -1.02 20.21 -37.76
C LYS A 868 -2.24 21.12 -37.67
N THR A 869 -3.41 20.50 -37.67
CA THR A 869 -4.68 21.14 -37.34
C THR A 869 -4.72 21.47 -35.84
N PHE A 870 -5.57 22.43 -35.45
CA PHE A 870 -5.74 22.72 -34.03
C PHE A 870 -6.29 21.54 -33.23
N ALA A 871 -7.06 20.64 -33.86
CA ALA A 871 -7.55 19.42 -33.25
C ALA A 871 -6.41 18.44 -32.92
N GLU A 872 -5.50 18.22 -33.86
CA GLU A 872 -4.33 17.35 -33.65
C GLU A 872 -3.41 17.88 -32.56
N LEU A 873 -3.29 19.21 -32.45
CA LEU A 873 -2.49 19.85 -31.42
C LEU A 873 -3.17 19.82 -30.04
N ALA A 874 -4.49 20.01 -29.97
CA ALA A 874 -5.26 19.89 -28.73
C ALA A 874 -5.21 18.46 -28.19
N TYR A 875 -5.42 17.45 -29.03
CA TYR A 875 -5.34 16.05 -28.65
C TYR A 875 -3.92 15.63 -28.25
N GLY A 876 -2.90 16.15 -28.93
CA GLY A 876 -1.49 15.87 -28.62
C GLY A 876 -0.92 16.62 -27.41
N ASN A 877 -1.74 17.29 -26.61
CA ASN A 877 -1.31 18.13 -25.48
C ASN A 877 -1.74 17.54 -24.13
N ALA A 878 -0.80 17.42 -23.18
CA ALA A 878 -1.04 16.81 -21.87
C ALA A 878 -2.03 17.61 -21.02
N ASP A 879 -1.91 18.94 -21.06
CA ASP A 879 -2.82 19.84 -20.35
C ASP A 879 -4.26 19.73 -20.86
N SER A 880 -4.43 19.64 -22.18
CA SER A 880 -5.75 19.47 -22.81
C SER A 880 -6.33 18.10 -22.42
N PHE A 881 -5.53 17.04 -22.40
CA PHE A 881 -5.96 15.70 -21.96
C PHE A 881 -6.40 15.69 -20.49
N ALA A 882 -5.56 16.20 -19.59
CA ALA A 882 -5.85 16.24 -18.16
C ALA A 882 -7.07 17.14 -17.84
N SER A 883 -7.19 18.27 -18.54
CA SER A 883 -8.35 19.17 -18.41
C SER A 883 -9.64 18.52 -18.94
N ALA A 884 -9.58 17.80 -20.06
CA ALA A 884 -10.71 17.07 -20.61
C ALA A 884 -11.21 15.98 -19.65
N VAL A 885 -10.29 15.21 -19.06
CA VAL A 885 -10.61 14.20 -18.04
C VAL A 885 -11.30 14.86 -16.84
N MET A 886 -10.71 15.92 -16.31
CA MET A 886 -11.27 16.59 -15.14
C MET A 886 -12.60 17.29 -15.43
N TYR A 887 -12.81 17.81 -16.63
CA TYR A 887 -14.07 18.42 -17.05
C TYR A 887 -15.18 17.38 -17.14
N VAL A 888 -14.97 16.27 -17.86
CA VAL A 888 -15.97 15.20 -17.98
C VAL A 888 -16.26 14.58 -16.61
N LYS A 889 -15.23 14.33 -15.78
CA LYS A 889 -15.41 13.87 -14.39
C LYS A 889 -16.35 14.80 -13.60
N ARG A 890 -16.22 16.12 -13.79
CA ARG A 890 -16.96 17.14 -13.05
C ARG A 890 -18.31 17.50 -13.66
N SER A 891 -18.55 17.26 -14.94
CA SER A 891 -19.88 17.47 -15.54
C SER A 891 -20.96 16.63 -14.87
N ALA A 892 -20.57 15.49 -14.29
CA ALA A 892 -21.45 14.65 -13.48
C ALA A 892 -21.63 15.12 -12.01
N SER A 893 -21.04 16.25 -11.59
CA SER A 893 -21.14 16.78 -10.21
C SER A 893 -22.41 17.61 -10.00
N LYS A 894 -23.15 17.35 -8.91
CA LYS A 894 -24.35 18.15 -8.55
C LYS A 894 -24.03 19.45 -7.80
N LYS A 895 -22.74 19.78 -7.56
CA LYS A 895 -22.35 21.06 -6.96
C LYS A 895 -22.13 22.11 -8.06
N ALA A 896 -23.13 22.98 -8.24
CA ALA A 896 -23.07 24.08 -9.19
C ALA A 896 -21.84 24.99 -9.02
N SER A 897 -21.29 25.14 -7.80
CA SER A 897 -20.08 25.94 -7.54
C SER A 897 -18.80 25.31 -8.07
N GLU A 898 -18.65 23.98 -8.00
CA GLU A 898 -17.48 23.28 -8.53
C GLU A 898 -17.54 23.16 -10.07
N PHE A 899 -18.74 23.04 -10.62
CA PHE A 899 -18.99 23.09 -12.06
C PHE A 899 -18.80 24.52 -12.62
N ALA A 900 -19.30 25.56 -11.93
CA ALA A 900 -19.17 26.95 -12.36
C ALA A 900 -17.72 27.46 -12.35
N LEU A 901 -16.92 27.04 -11.37
CA LEU A 901 -15.50 27.41 -11.31
C LEU A 901 -14.73 26.83 -12.51
N TYR A 902 -15.02 25.59 -12.92
CA TYR A 902 -14.39 24.99 -14.10
C TYR A 902 -14.99 25.49 -15.42
N LYS A 903 -16.28 25.83 -15.44
CA LYS A 903 -16.93 26.50 -16.58
C LYS A 903 -16.40 27.92 -16.83
N GLN A 904 -15.73 28.53 -15.87
CA GLN A 904 -14.98 29.78 -16.08
C GLN A 904 -13.58 29.54 -16.67
N PHE A 905 -13.04 28.32 -16.54
CA PHE A 905 -11.80 27.88 -17.20
C PHE A 905 -12.08 27.19 -18.55
N PHE A 906 -13.33 27.18 -19.04
CA PHE A 906 -13.87 26.48 -20.23
C PHE A 906 -14.79 27.38 -21.05
#